data_AF-A0A3Q3W613-F1
#
_entry.id   AF-A0A3Q3W613-F1
#
_cell.length_a   1.000
_cell.length_b   1.000
_cell.length_c   1.000
_cell.angle_alpha   90.00
_cell.angle_beta   90.00
_cell.angle_gamma   90.00
#
_symmetry.space_group_name_H-M   'P 1'
#
loop_
_entity.id
_entity.type
_entity.pdbx_description
1 polymer ?
#
loop_
_entity_poly.entity_id
_entity_poly.type
_entity_poly.pdbx_seq_one_letter_code
_entity_poly.pdbx_strand_id
1 'polypeptide(L)'
;QLPSYQSLLYRRKTSTGGSKQRGSSRSRLSSSGSWKLGLSTISKPEEKQKSPLEQRPIRERANTRRLAEAQELKSWRQMRQSIHRYLRRLREDGQESLSSIKLWRGDIHLIEGMFGAGILSYFSFLRFLVMLNLIIFLFMFSFVMLPIVIASHALGNITYNQNDGNVCSVYPSSARHGLVIFHEHIADLLSGGGFLEQTYLFYGYYKAHKIHFPNITYNLPLAYLMVTIAYLFLSLVWIVKRSATGFKHNLVQDEDRFQSFCNKIFTGWDFCITNENAAKLKRSSLLYELRTDLEEERIKQKIADRTRKEKCRIYIIRLILNLFVISVLAGCFYSIYVATTFSQEAQMNNVKVNFIVDLIYEYLPSIVITMANFITPLLFSVIINFEDYSPAFEIRFTLIRCVFMRLTSIGVLLFSLWSQITKCEEEPCVCGYNHSLYSCWETRVGQEMYKLTIFDFIIIAAVTIFVEFPRKLIVKHCDCRLAHWWGQQEFAIPQNVLEIVYGQTICWIGTFYSPLLPAICTIKYFFIFYIKKVSLINNCRPATRPFRASSSNFFFLGVLLIGLALACVPVAVSVAQINCSQACGPFVNYTTSWEVLPTTVSQLPHGVQTLLYALSSEAFAVSFFVVTCLAMFYVIALAGAHKKVINQLREQLAMEGRDKRFLIQKLCQAQKISVVRSPGSNSQPRRSSSSYHTSFSNNFNESVFLAHSPPDSATHV
;
A
#
# COMPACT_ATOMS: atom_id res chain seq x y z
N GLN A 1 -44.68 9.56 -9.66
CA GLN A 1 -43.21 9.40 -9.74
C GLN A 1 -42.58 10.44 -8.84
N LEU A 2 -41.98 10.02 -7.72
CA LEU A 2 -41.16 10.92 -6.89
C LEU A 2 -39.80 11.12 -7.59
N PRO A 3 -39.21 12.33 -7.55
CA PRO A 3 -37.88 12.52 -8.11
C PRO A 3 -36.88 11.70 -7.31
N SER A 4 -35.99 10.98 -8.00
CA SER A 4 -34.91 10.26 -7.34
C SER A 4 -34.03 11.24 -6.56
N TYR A 5 -33.53 10.81 -5.41
CA TYR A 5 -32.68 11.61 -4.50
C TYR A 5 -31.47 12.27 -5.21
N GLN A 6 -31.01 11.70 -6.34
CA GLN A 6 -29.96 12.25 -7.19
C GLN A 6 -30.36 13.57 -7.89
N SER A 7 -31.63 13.75 -8.24
CA SER A 7 -32.11 14.97 -8.93
C SER A 7 -32.10 16.21 -8.02
N LEU A 8 -32.25 16.03 -6.70
CA LEU A 8 -32.16 17.13 -5.72
C LEU A 8 -30.72 17.58 -5.44
N LEU A 9 -29.74 16.67 -5.54
CA LEU A 9 -28.32 17.01 -5.39
C LEU A 9 -27.80 17.86 -6.55
N TYR A 10 -28.34 17.67 -7.76
CA TYR A 10 -27.94 18.46 -8.92
C TYR A 10 -28.49 19.89 -8.85
N ARG A 11 -29.70 20.08 -8.33
CA ARG A 11 -30.35 21.40 -8.21
C ARG A 11 -29.74 22.29 -7.11
N ARG A 12 -29.06 21.72 -6.11
CA ARG A 12 -28.40 22.50 -5.04
C ARG A 12 -27.04 23.08 -5.45
N LYS A 13 -26.47 22.67 -6.59
CA LYS A 13 -25.17 23.18 -7.08
C LYS A 13 -25.25 24.44 -7.95
N THR A 14 -26.44 24.92 -8.31
CA THR A 14 -26.60 26.01 -9.30
C THR A 14 -27.12 27.33 -8.76
N SER A 15 -27.17 27.56 -7.44
CA SER A 15 -27.72 28.81 -6.88
C SER A 15 -26.74 29.73 -6.13
N THR A 16 -25.43 29.63 -6.37
CA THR A 16 -24.45 30.62 -5.90
C THR A 16 -23.62 31.14 -7.07
N GLY A 17 -24.19 32.11 -7.78
CA GLY A 17 -23.56 32.77 -8.91
C GLY A 17 -24.43 33.91 -9.39
N GLY A 18 -24.31 35.05 -8.73
CA GLY A 18 -25.00 36.28 -9.09
C GLY A 18 -24.70 36.70 -10.53
N SER A 19 -25.77 37.12 -11.20
CA SER A 19 -25.87 37.66 -12.54
C SER A 19 -24.85 38.75 -12.89
N LYS A 20 -24.15 38.62 -14.03
CA LYS A 20 -23.85 39.74 -14.94
C LYS A 20 -23.87 39.26 -16.39
N GLN A 21 -24.86 39.76 -17.13
CA GLN A 21 -24.96 39.77 -18.59
C GLN A 21 -23.71 40.41 -19.23
N ARG A 22 -23.19 39.79 -20.31
CA ARG A 22 -22.94 40.48 -21.59
C ARG A 22 -22.61 39.47 -22.69
N GLY A 23 -23.23 39.68 -23.84
CA GLY A 23 -23.15 38.78 -25.00
C GLY A 23 -21.96 39.03 -25.91
N SER A 24 -21.84 38.10 -26.87
CA SER A 24 -21.30 38.19 -28.23
C SER A 24 -20.12 39.14 -28.50
N SER A 25 -18.97 38.56 -28.85
CA SER A 25 -18.53 38.52 -30.26
C SER A 25 -17.12 37.94 -30.40
N ARG A 26 -16.95 37.11 -31.43
CA ARG A 26 -15.68 36.63 -31.95
C ARG A 26 -14.93 37.81 -32.58
N SER A 27 -13.65 37.94 -32.29
CA SER A 27 -12.68 38.49 -33.25
C SER A 27 -11.31 37.87 -33.01
N ARG A 28 -10.76 37.30 -34.08
CA ARG A 28 -9.35 36.94 -34.22
C ARG A 28 -8.60 38.23 -34.54
N LEU A 29 -7.45 38.45 -33.92
CA LEU A 29 -6.38 39.21 -34.57
C LEU A 29 -5.03 38.68 -34.08
N SER A 30 -4.18 38.33 -35.04
CA SER A 30 -2.76 38.11 -34.87
C SER A 30 -2.06 39.47 -34.70
N SER A 31 -0.95 39.49 -33.96
CA SER A 31 0.24 40.18 -34.46
C SER A 31 1.51 39.69 -33.76
N SER A 32 2.47 39.36 -34.61
CA SER A 32 3.91 39.27 -34.35
C SER A 32 4.46 40.54 -33.68
N GLY A 33 5.52 40.38 -32.89
CA GLY A 33 6.27 41.48 -32.28
C GLY A 33 7.46 40.98 -31.48
N SER A 34 8.51 40.54 -32.19
CA SER A 34 9.91 40.54 -31.73
C SER A 34 10.22 41.79 -30.90
N TRP A 35 11.12 41.74 -29.90
CA TRP A 35 12.08 42.82 -29.60
C TRP A 35 13.32 42.28 -28.88
N LYS A 36 14.47 42.74 -29.38
CA LYS A 36 15.84 42.51 -28.92
C LYS A 36 16.23 43.51 -27.82
N LEU A 37 17.15 43.03 -26.97
CA LEU A 37 18.15 43.67 -26.09
C LEU A 37 18.29 45.21 -26.09
N GLY A 38 18.48 45.77 -24.88
CA GLY A 38 19.01 47.12 -24.67
C GLY A 38 19.90 47.18 -23.42
N LEU A 39 21.20 47.34 -23.67
CA LEU A 39 22.34 47.40 -22.77
C LEU A 39 22.38 48.71 -21.96
N SER A 40 22.80 48.61 -20.70
CA SER A 40 23.04 49.70 -19.76
C SER A 40 24.15 50.65 -20.22
N THR A 41 23.89 51.96 -20.19
CA THR A 41 24.93 53.00 -20.30
C THR A 41 24.96 53.88 -19.05
N ILE A 42 26.17 54.02 -18.52
CA ILE A 42 26.61 54.90 -17.45
C ILE A 42 26.74 56.32 -18.00
N SER A 43 26.24 57.32 -17.26
CA SER A 43 26.76 58.70 -17.34
C SER A 43 26.81 59.30 -15.93
N LYS A 44 27.93 59.97 -15.67
CA LYS A 44 28.33 60.69 -14.44
C LYS A 44 28.46 62.20 -14.81
N PRO A 45 28.72 63.13 -13.88
CA PRO A 45 27.79 64.21 -13.53
C PRO A 45 28.33 65.63 -13.75
N GLU A 46 27.45 66.63 -13.75
CA GLU A 46 27.65 68.06 -13.42
C GLU A 46 26.25 68.70 -13.49
N GLU A 47 25.80 69.69 -12.74
CA GLU A 47 26.27 70.51 -11.64
C GLU A 47 24.98 71.22 -11.15
N LYS A 48 24.66 71.26 -9.85
CA LYS A 48 23.77 72.31 -9.33
C LYS A 48 23.89 72.49 -7.81
N GLN A 49 24.05 73.76 -7.49
CA GLN A 49 24.47 74.38 -6.23
C GLN A 49 23.35 74.35 -5.17
N LYS A 50 23.79 74.23 -3.90
CA LYS A 50 23.09 74.46 -2.61
C LYS A 50 22.26 75.76 -2.65
N SER A 51 21.15 76.07 -1.95
CA SER A 51 20.39 75.64 -0.74
C SER A 51 19.18 76.66 -0.64
N PRO A 52 18.17 76.62 0.27
CA PRO A 52 18.15 76.02 1.61
C PRO A 52 16.90 75.20 2.00
N LEU A 53 17.02 74.63 3.21
CA LEU A 53 16.08 73.75 3.90
C LEU A 53 14.61 74.18 3.80
N GLU A 54 13.78 73.24 3.34
CA GLU A 54 12.36 73.21 3.68
C GLU A 54 12.05 71.84 4.33
N GLN A 55 11.67 71.88 5.60
CA GLN A 55 11.31 70.73 6.41
C GLN A 55 10.03 70.08 5.84
N ARG A 56 10.18 68.99 5.08
CA ARG A 56 9.03 68.12 4.79
C ARG A 56 8.63 67.37 6.07
N PRO A 57 7.34 67.36 6.46
CA PRO A 57 6.92 66.80 7.73
C PRO A 57 7.20 65.28 7.78
N ILE A 58 7.74 64.84 8.92
CA ILE A 58 8.10 63.44 9.26
C ILE A 58 6.96 62.44 8.98
N ARG A 59 5.71 62.92 8.91
CA ARG A 59 4.50 62.15 8.60
C ARG A 59 4.46 61.62 7.16
N GLU A 60 5.00 62.32 6.17
CA GLU A 60 5.04 61.83 4.78
C GLU A 60 6.08 60.72 4.58
N ARG A 61 7.22 60.79 5.29
CA ARG A 61 8.26 59.74 5.28
C ARG A 61 7.79 58.46 5.95
N ALA A 62 6.98 58.56 7.01
CA ALA A 62 6.37 57.41 7.66
C ALA A 62 5.31 56.75 6.77
N ASN A 63 4.48 57.54 6.07
CA ASN A 63 3.48 57.01 5.15
C ASN A 63 4.08 56.35 3.91
N THR A 64 5.17 56.91 3.34
CA THR A 64 5.87 56.30 2.21
C THR A 64 6.58 55.00 2.60
N ARG A 65 7.17 54.91 3.80
CA ARG A 65 7.73 53.65 4.33
C ARG A 65 6.65 52.59 4.56
N ARG A 66 5.50 52.96 5.15
CA ARG A 66 4.37 52.04 5.34
C ARG A 66 3.76 51.56 4.02
N LEU A 67 3.69 52.42 3.00
CA LEU A 67 3.26 52.02 1.66
C LEU A 67 4.25 51.06 1.01
N ALA A 68 5.56 51.30 1.14
CA ALA A 68 6.61 50.41 0.64
C ALA A 68 6.56 49.04 1.32
N GLU A 69 6.45 48.98 2.65
CA GLU A 69 6.30 47.74 3.43
C GLU A 69 4.99 47.00 3.07
N ALA A 70 3.88 47.71 2.88
CA ALA A 70 2.62 47.11 2.45
C ALA A 70 2.69 46.54 1.02
N GLN A 71 3.48 47.16 0.15
CA GLN A 71 3.69 46.74 -1.24
C GLN A 71 4.61 45.51 -1.32
N GLU A 72 5.65 45.46 -0.49
CA GLU A 72 6.50 44.27 -0.28
C GLU A 72 5.68 43.08 0.25
N LEU A 73 4.82 43.29 1.26
CA LEU A 73 3.95 42.24 1.82
C LEU A 73 2.94 41.69 0.78
N LYS A 74 2.45 42.57 -0.10
CA LYS A 74 1.53 42.23 -1.20
C LYS A 74 2.25 41.45 -2.29
N SER A 75 3.49 41.83 -2.62
CA SER A 75 4.37 41.09 -3.55
C SER A 75 4.70 39.70 -3.02
N TRP A 76 5.00 39.58 -1.72
CA TRP A 76 5.30 38.29 -1.08
C TRP A 76 4.09 37.35 -1.02
N ARG A 77 2.89 37.89 -0.76
CA ARG A 77 1.64 37.11 -0.87
C ARG A 77 1.35 36.68 -2.30
N GLN A 78 1.59 37.54 -3.28
CA GLN A 78 1.42 37.20 -4.70
C GLN A 78 2.41 36.12 -5.15
N MET A 79 3.67 36.19 -4.68
CA MET A 79 4.69 35.16 -4.92
C MET A 79 4.34 33.83 -4.25
N ARG A 80 3.85 33.85 -3.01
CA ARG A 80 3.36 32.63 -2.34
C ARG A 80 2.17 32.00 -3.07
N GLN A 81 1.26 32.82 -3.58
CA GLN A 81 0.11 32.35 -4.37
C GLN A 81 0.50 31.89 -5.78
N SER A 82 1.54 32.46 -6.41
CA SER A 82 2.05 31.98 -7.69
C SER A 82 2.80 30.66 -7.52
N ILE A 83 3.62 30.51 -6.47
CA ILE A 83 4.28 29.26 -6.10
C ILE A 83 3.26 28.17 -5.79
N HIS A 84 2.20 28.47 -5.04
CA HIS A 84 1.15 27.50 -4.74
C HIS A 84 0.38 27.07 -6.00
N ARG A 85 0.10 28.01 -6.92
CA ARG A 85 -0.52 27.70 -8.22
C ARG A 85 0.41 26.87 -9.11
N TYR A 86 1.70 27.16 -9.10
CA TYR A 86 2.70 26.41 -9.85
C TYR A 86 2.87 24.98 -9.32
N LEU A 87 3.00 24.81 -7.99
CA LEU A 87 3.00 23.50 -7.33
C LEU A 87 1.72 22.70 -7.59
N ARG A 88 0.57 23.39 -7.62
CA ARG A 88 -0.71 22.76 -7.95
C ARG A 88 -0.76 22.30 -9.42
N ARG A 89 -0.29 23.13 -10.36
CA ARG A 89 -0.19 22.75 -11.78
C ARG A 89 0.79 21.61 -11.98
N LEU A 90 2.00 21.68 -11.42
CA LEU A 90 2.94 20.55 -11.47
C LEU A 90 2.39 19.26 -10.87
N ARG A 91 1.57 19.37 -9.82
CA ARG A 91 0.87 18.22 -9.23
C ARG A 91 -0.22 17.69 -10.15
N GLU A 92 -1.01 18.56 -10.78
CA GLU A 92 -2.08 18.21 -11.70
C GLU A 92 -1.49 17.64 -13.01
N ASP A 93 -0.49 18.28 -13.61
CA ASP A 93 0.28 17.82 -14.77
C ASP A 93 1.02 16.51 -14.47
N GLY A 94 1.62 16.39 -13.29
CA GLY A 94 2.24 15.15 -12.83
C GLY A 94 1.21 14.03 -12.64
N GLN A 95 0.02 14.34 -12.15
CA GLN A 95 -1.09 13.38 -12.05
C GLN A 95 -1.64 12.99 -13.43
N GLU A 96 -1.72 13.92 -14.38
CA GLU A 96 -2.16 13.68 -15.75
C GLU A 96 -1.14 12.85 -16.53
N SER A 97 0.16 13.15 -16.39
CA SER A 97 1.25 12.37 -16.98
C SER A 97 1.38 10.97 -16.34
N LEU A 98 1.13 10.83 -15.03
CA LEU A 98 0.95 9.51 -14.41
C LEU A 98 -0.34 8.81 -14.87
N SER A 99 -1.36 9.57 -15.28
CA SER A 99 -2.65 9.02 -15.71
C SER A 99 -2.62 8.51 -17.15
N SER A 100 -1.79 9.11 -18.01
CA SER A 100 -1.52 8.65 -19.37
C SER A 100 -0.58 7.44 -19.37
N ILE A 101 0.36 7.34 -18.41
CA ILE A 101 1.20 6.16 -18.16
C ILE A 101 0.49 5.15 -17.24
N LYS A 102 -0.84 4.99 -17.34
CA LYS A 102 -1.55 3.94 -16.59
C LYS A 102 -1.30 2.57 -17.21
N LEU A 103 -0.17 1.98 -16.83
CA LEU A 103 0.19 0.58 -17.08
C LEU A 103 -1.04 -0.32 -16.83
N TRP A 104 -1.37 -1.14 -17.83
CA TRP A 104 -2.45 -2.14 -17.82
C TRP A 104 -3.87 -1.66 -17.51
N ARG A 105 -4.21 -0.38 -17.75
CA ARG A 105 -5.58 0.12 -17.51
C ARG A 105 -6.65 -0.69 -18.25
N GLY A 106 -6.43 -1.00 -19.52
CA GLY A 106 -7.36 -1.78 -20.34
C GLY A 106 -7.53 -3.21 -19.83
N ASP A 107 -6.41 -3.90 -19.60
CA ASP A 107 -6.41 -5.27 -19.07
C ASP A 107 -7.11 -5.38 -17.71
N ILE A 108 -6.85 -4.42 -16.82
CA ILE A 108 -7.46 -4.40 -15.49
C ILE A 108 -8.98 -4.18 -15.57
N HIS A 109 -9.46 -3.30 -16.46
CA HIS A 109 -10.89 -3.11 -16.67
C HIS A 109 -11.56 -4.30 -17.36
N LEU A 110 -10.86 -5.00 -18.26
CA LEU A 110 -11.36 -6.25 -18.85
C LEU A 110 -11.56 -7.32 -17.78
N ILE A 111 -10.57 -7.50 -16.90
CA ILE A 111 -10.64 -8.45 -15.78
C ILE A 111 -11.76 -8.07 -14.81
N GLU A 112 -11.95 -6.77 -14.53
CA GLU A 112 -13.06 -6.27 -13.72
C GLU A 112 -14.42 -6.64 -14.34
N GLY A 113 -14.58 -6.46 -15.65
CA GLY A 113 -15.81 -6.79 -16.36
C GLY A 113 -16.14 -8.29 -16.35
N MET A 114 -15.13 -9.16 -16.37
CA MET A 114 -15.31 -10.62 -16.41
C MET A 114 -15.43 -11.26 -15.01
N PHE A 115 -14.65 -10.80 -14.04
CA PHE A 115 -14.46 -11.48 -12.75
C PHE A 115 -14.84 -10.63 -11.53
N GLY A 116 -15.16 -9.34 -11.73
CA GLY A 116 -15.65 -8.45 -10.69
C GLY A 116 -14.58 -7.70 -9.89
N ALA A 117 -15.06 -6.84 -8.98
CA ALA A 117 -14.25 -5.87 -8.25
C ALA A 117 -13.26 -6.50 -7.24
N GLY A 118 -13.50 -7.73 -6.79
CA GLY A 118 -12.58 -8.44 -5.90
C GLY A 118 -11.23 -8.72 -6.56
N ILE A 119 -11.25 -9.27 -7.79
CA ILE A 119 -10.02 -9.60 -8.52
C ILE A 119 -9.33 -8.33 -9.06
N LEU A 120 -10.10 -7.30 -9.39
CA LEU A 120 -9.56 -5.95 -9.68
C LEU A 120 -8.65 -5.46 -8.55
N SER A 121 -9.04 -5.66 -7.29
CA SER A 121 -8.26 -5.18 -6.14
C SER A 121 -6.86 -5.82 -6.08
N TYR A 122 -6.74 -7.09 -6.47
CA TYR A 122 -5.45 -7.79 -6.59
C TYR A 122 -4.55 -7.19 -7.67
N PHE A 123 -5.04 -7.05 -8.91
CA PHE A 123 -4.21 -6.50 -10.00
C PHE A 123 -3.88 -5.03 -9.80
N SER A 124 -4.77 -4.26 -9.19
CA SER A 124 -4.52 -2.87 -8.78
C SER A 124 -3.46 -2.78 -7.67
N PHE A 125 -3.41 -3.77 -6.78
CA PHE A 125 -2.38 -3.91 -5.75
C PHE A 125 -1.03 -4.35 -6.34
N LEU A 126 -1.01 -5.31 -7.27
CA LEU A 126 0.20 -5.71 -7.97
C LEU A 126 0.81 -4.55 -8.77
N ARG A 127 -0.01 -3.81 -9.53
CA ARG A 127 0.43 -2.60 -10.24
C ARG A 127 1.02 -1.54 -9.30
N PHE A 128 0.45 -1.40 -8.10
CA PHE A 128 0.98 -0.48 -7.10
C PHE A 128 2.39 -0.85 -6.67
N LEU A 129 2.66 -2.14 -6.47
CA LEU A 129 3.99 -2.61 -6.05
C LEU A 129 5.02 -2.51 -7.17
N VAL A 130 4.63 -2.70 -8.43
CA VAL A 130 5.49 -2.39 -9.58
C VAL A 130 5.94 -0.92 -9.52
N MET A 131 5.01 0.02 -9.32
CA MET A 131 5.34 1.44 -9.21
C MET A 131 6.17 1.77 -7.96
N LEU A 132 5.89 1.10 -6.83
CA LEU A 132 6.65 1.28 -5.60
C LEU A 132 8.11 0.84 -5.80
N ASN A 133 8.35 -0.36 -6.32
CA ASN A 133 9.70 -0.87 -6.56
C ASN A 133 10.44 -0.09 -7.64
N LEU A 134 9.75 0.39 -8.67
CA LEU A 134 10.34 1.28 -9.68
C LEU A 134 10.84 2.57 -9.03
N ILE A 135 10.06 3.17 -8.13
CA ILE A 135 10.48 4.38 -7.42
C ILE A 135 11.66 4.09 -6.48
N ILE A 136 11.63 2.99 -5.72
CA ILE A 136 12.76 2.59 -4.86
C ILE A 136 14.03 2.41 -5.71
N PHE A 137 13.92 1.74 -6.86
CA PHE A 137 15.01 1.61 -7.82
C PHE A 137 15.52 2.97 -8.29
N LEU A 138 14.65 3.91 -8.67
CA LEU A 138 15.05 5.25 -9.09
C LEU A 138 15.79 6.02 -7.99
N PHE A 139 15.41 5.85 -6.72
CA PHE A 139 16.14 6.43 -5.59
C PHE A 139 17.55 5.84 -5.46
N MET A 140 17.68 4.51 -5.44
CA MET A 140 19.00 3.85 -5.38
C MET A 140 19.85 4.19 -6.61
N PHE A 141 19.25 4.19 -7.80
CA PHE A 141 19.92 4.53 -9.03
C PHE A 141 20.40 5.98 -9.03
N SER A 142 19.56 6.94 -8.66
CA SER A 142 19.90 8.36 -8.73
C SER A 142 20.96 8.79 -7.72
N PHE A 143 20.94 8.25 -6.51
CA PHE A 143 21.79 8.73 -5.41
C PHE A 143 22.98 7.82 -5.11
N VAL A 144 22.94 6.54 -5.48
CA VAL A 144 24.05 5.62 -5.22
C VAL A 144 24.77 5.27 -6.52
N MET A 145 24.03 4.83 -7.54
CA MET A 145 24.62 4.33 -8.79
C MET A 145 25.13 5.43 -9.71
N LEU A 146 24.28 6.41 -9.99
CA LEU A 146 24.52 7.46 -10.95
C LEU A 146 25.80 8.26 -10.63
N PRO A 147 26.09 8.66 -9.37
CA PRO A 147 27.34 9.34 -9.05
C PRO A 147 28.59 8.52 -9.34
N ILE A 148 28.54 7.19 -9.16
CA ILE A 148 29.67 6.28 -9.40
C ILE A 148 29.92 6.15 -10.91
N VAL A 149 28.86 5.92 -11.68
CA VAL A 149 28.92 5.81 -13.15
C VAL A 149 29.43 7.12 -13.76
N ILE A 150 28.93 8.27 -13.29
CA ILE A 150 29.40 9.57 -13.77
C ILE A 150 30.87 9.78 -13.39
N ALA A 151 31.28 9.46 -12.16
CA ALA A 151 32.67 9.65 -11.72
C ALA A 151 33.66 8.81 -12.55
N SER A 152 33.33 7.56 -12.87
CA SER A 152 34.17 6.71 -13.72
C SER A 152 34.32 7.21 -15.15
N HIS A 153 33.34 7.97 -15.67
CA HIS A 153 33.36 8.50 -17.03
C HIS A 153 33.83 9.96 -17.11
N ALA A 154 33.71 10.77 -16.06
CA ALA A 154 33.85 12.23 -16.09
C ALA A 154 35.14 12.77 -15.43
N LEU A 155 36.23 12.00 -15.35
CA LEU A 155 37.48 12.40 -14.70
C LEU A 155 37.33 12.79 -13.20
N GLY A 156 36.26 12.33 -12.54
CA GLY A 156 36.07 12.55 -11.10
C GLY A 156 37.05 11.70 -10.30
N ASN A 157 37.77 12.31 -9.35
CA ASN A 157 38.70 11.55 -8.50
C ASN A 157 37.90 10.80 -7.43
N ILE A 158 38.05 9.48 -7.37
CA ILE A 158 37.39 8.60 -6.41
C ILE A 158 38.40 8.23 -5.35
N THR A 159 38.12 8.58 -4.09
CA THR A 159 38.90 8.09 -2.96
C THR A 159 38.35 6.72 -2.55
N TYR A 160 39.16 5.68 -2.73
CA TYR A 160 38.86 4.33 -2.28
C TYR A 160 39.33 4.15 -0.83
N ASN A 161 38.62 3.29 -0.08
CA ASN A 161 39.04 2.87 1.25
C ASN A 161 40.23 1.90 1.10
N GLN A 162 41.39 2.29 1.62
CA GLN A 162 42.61 1.48 1.56
C GLN A 162 43.09 1.22 3.00
N ASN A 163 42.55 0.16 3.60
CA ASN A 163 43.11 -0.41 4.84
C ASN A 163 44.00 -1.60 4.43
N ASP A 164 45.14 -1.31 3.83
CA ASP A 164 46.13 -2.33 3.52
C ASP A 164 46.86 -2.72 4.81
N GLY A 165 46.63 -3.96 5.31
CA GLY A 165 47.44 -4.57 6.37
C GLY A 165 46.71 -5.28 7.51
N ASN A 166 45.40 -5.13 7.67
CA ASN A 166 44.63 -5.85 8.71
C ASN A 166 44.08 -7.18 8.18
N VAL A 167 44.08 -8.23 9.01
CA VAL A 167 43.49 -9.55 8.68
C VAL A 167 42.01 -9.41 8.26
N CYS A 168 41.31 -8.39 8.80
CA CYS A 168 39.92 -8.07 8.52
C CYS A 168 39.64 -7.43 7.13
N SER A 169 40.65 -6.89 6.44
CA SER A 169 40.47 -6.23 5.13
C SER A 169 40.71 -7.16 3.94
N VAL A 170 41.15 -8.40 4.20
CA VAL A 170 41.37 -9.40 3.15
C VAL A 170 40.02 -9.90 2.64
N TYR A 171 39.73 -9.56 1.38
CA TYR A 171 38.58 -10.09 0.66
C TYR A 171 39.06 -11.08 -0.41
N PRO A 172 38.89 -12.40 -0.22
CA PRO A 172 39.27 -13.37 -1.24
C PRO A 172 38.47 -13.10 -2.51
N SER A 173 39.16 -12.99 -3.65
CA SER A 173 38.48 -12.76 -4.92
C SER A 173 37.69 -14.00 -5.31
N SER A 174 36.35 -13.89 -5.31
CA SER A 174 35.43 -14.92 -5.81
C SER A 174 35.50 -15.12 -7.34
N ALA A 175 36.24 -14.26 -8.05
CA ALA A 175 36.45 -14.37 -9.49
C ALA A 175 37.34 -15.58 -9.80
N ARG A 176 36.73 -16.63 -10.34
CA ARG A 176 37.46 -17.78 -10.89
C ARG A 176 38.18 -17.33 -12.15
N HIS A 177 39.50 -17.16 -12.09
CA HIS A 177 40.33 -16.93 -13.27
C HIS A 177 40.63 -18.28 -13.95
N GLY A 178 40.07 -18.55 -15.14
CA GLY A 178 40.30 -19.79 -15.90
C GLY A 178 39.20 -20.12 -16.95
N LEU A 179 39.28 -21.29 -17.59
CA LEU A 179 38.19 -21.85 -18.40
C LEU A 179 37.05 -22.30 -17.47
N VAL A 180 35.99 -21.51 -17.41
CA VAL A 180 34.79 -21.80 -16.62
C VAL A 180 33.77 -22.54 -17.49
N ILE A 181 33.23 -23.66 -16.99
CA ILE A 181 32.19 -24.44 -17.68
C ILE A 181 30.88 -23.64 -17.71
N PHE A 182 30.17 -23.59 -18.84
CA PHE A 182 28.95 -22.77 -19.02
C PHE A 182 27.89 -22.96 -17.92
N HIS A 183 27.73 -24.19 -17.39
CA HIS A 183 26.80 -24.46 -16.30
C HIS A 183 27.16 -23.72 -14.99
N GLU A 184 28.44 -23.44 -14.74
CA GLU A 184 28.85 -22.64 -13.58
C GLU A 184 28.37 -21.19 -13.69
N HIS A 185 28.30 -20.60 -14.91
CA HIS A 185 27.71 -19.27 -15.09
C HIS A 185 26.21 -19.23 -14.81
N ILE A 186 25.49 -20.32 -15.09
CA ILE A 186 24.07 -20.44 -14.74
C ILE A 186 23.90 -20.56 -13.22
N ALA A 187 24.75 -21.35 -12.56
CA ALA A 187 24.76 -21.41 -11.10
C ALA A 187 25.08 -20.05 -10.49
N ASP A 188 26.11 -19.35 -10.97
CA ASP A 188 26.47 -18.00 -10.52
C ASP A 188 25.33 -17.00 -10.72
N LEU A 189 24.60 -17.08 -11.84
CA LEU A 189 23.42 -16.26 -12.12
C LEU A 189 22.27 -16.54 -11.15
N LEU A 190 22.06 -17.81 -10.80
CA LEU A 190 21.00 -18.23 -9.88
C LEU A 190 21.37 -17.89 -8.42
N SER A 191 22.61 -18.15 -8.02
CA SER A 191 23.12 -17.91 -6.67
C SER A 191 23.36 -16.44 -6.35
N GLY A 192 23.69 -15.62 -7.35
CA GLY A 192 24.23 -14.29 -7.12
C GLY A 192 25.71 -14.30 -6.74
N GLY A 193 26.39 -15.44 -6.88
CA GLY A 193 27.82 -15.58 -6.61
C GLY A 193 28.71 -15.33 -7.83
N GLY A 194 30.02 -15.52 -7.66
CA GLY A 194 30.99 -15.50 -8.75
C GLY A 194 31.04 -14.14 -9.46
N PHE A 195 30.74 -14.12 -10.76
CA PHE A 195 30.82 -12.88 -11.55
C PHE A 195 29.80 -11.81 -11.11
N LEU A 196 28.63 -12.22 -10.57
CA LEU A 196 27.60 -11.27 -10.15
C LEU A 196 28.00 -10.47 -8.91
N GLU A 197 28.82 -11.06 -8.03
CA GLU A 197 29.35 -10.41 -6.83
C GLU A 197 30.17 -9.15 -7.16
N GLN A 198 30.81 -9.13 -8.34
CA GLN A 198 31.58 -7.99 -8.84
C GLN A 198 30.75 -6.96 -9.62
N THR A 199 29.43 -7.10 -9.64
CA THR A 199 28.54 -6.14 -10.31
C THR A 199 27.90 -5.18 -9.32
N TYR A 200 27.30 -4.11 -9.84
CA TYR A 200 26.49 -3.16 -9.06
C TYR A 200 25.29 -3.79 -8.30
N LEU A 201 25.00 -5.07 -8.52
CA LEU A 201 23.92 -5.78 -7.87
C LEU A 201 24.10 -5.86 -6.35
N PHE A 202 25.34 -6.03 -5.87
CA PHE A 202 25.62 -6.30 -4.46
C PHE A 202 26.37 -5.17 -3.76
N TYR A 203 26.14 -5.08 -2.45
CA TYR A 203 26.76 -4.11 -1.55
C TYR A 203 28.30 -4.06 -1.64
N GLY A 204 28.96 -5.21 -1.81
CA GLY A 204 30.43 -5.30 -1.84
C GLY A 204 31.12 -4.54 -2.99
N TYR A 205 30.38 -4.22 -4.07
CA TYR A 205 30.90 -3.44 -5.20
C TYR A 205 31.18 -1.98 -4.83
N TYR A 206 30.42 -1.42 -3.87
CA TYR A 206 30.39 0.02 -3.58
C TYR A 206 31.52 0.43 -2.63
N LYS A 207 32.78 0.31 -3.06
CA LYS A 207 33.97 0.61 -2.23
C LYS A 207 34.36 2.10 -2.16
N ALA A 208 33.65 2.97 -2.87
CA ALA A 208 33.99 4.39 -2.93
C ALA A 208 33.60 5.14 -1.64
N HIS A 209 34.52 5.93 -1.09
CA HIS A 209 34.28 6.70 0.14
C HIS A 209 33.80 8.12 -0.17
N LYS A 210 34.61 8.86 -0.94
CA LYS A 210 34.32 10.23 -1.38
C LYS A 210 34.53 10.33 -2.87
N ILE A 211 33.59 10.98 -3.54
CA ILE A 211 33.66 11.30 -4.97
C ILE A 211 33.86 12.80 -5.08
N HIS A 212 35.00 13.21 -5.64
CA HIS A 212 35.34 14.61 -5.83
C HIS A 212 34.90 15.07 -7.22
N PHE A 213 33.80 15.82 -7.29
CA PHE A 213 33.44 16.62 -8.46
C PHE A 213 34.11 18.00 -8.35
N PRO A 214 34.32 18.71 -9.47
CA PRO A 214 35.10 19.95 -9.50
C PRO A 214 34.70 21.02 -8.46
N ASN A 215 33.42 21.08 -8.06
CA ASN A 215 32.92 22.03 -7.05
C ASN A 215 32.24 21.37 -5.83
N ILE A 216 32.05 20.04 -5.83
CA ILE A 216 31.22 19.34 -4.82
C ILE A 216 31.86 18.01 -4.43
N THR A 217 32.01 17.78 -3.13
CA THR A 217 32.38 16.46 -2.59
C THR A 217 31.14 15.66 -2.24
N TYR A 218 31.01 14.47 -2.84
CA TYR A 218 29.88 13.58 -2.58
C TYR A 218 30.31 12.44 -1.65
N ASN A 219 29.68 12.34 -0.49
CA ASN A 219 29.92 11.27 0.48
C ASN A 219 28.97 10.11 0.17
N LEU A 220 29.50 9.03 -0.41
CA LEU A 220 28.70 7.88 -0.83
C LEU A 220 28.11 7.10 0.38
N PRO A 221 28.87 6.80 1.45
CA PRO A 221 28.31 6.16 2.65
C PRO A 221 27.11 6.90 3.24
N LEU A 222 27.18 8.24 3.33
CA LEU A 222 26.07 9.04 3.83
C LEU A 222 24.86 8.94 2.89
N ALA A 223 25.08 9.10 1.59
CA ALA A 223 24.02 8.98 0.60
C ALA A 223 23.33 7.61 0.68
N TYR A 224 24.10 6.53 0.84
CA TYR A 224 23.59 5.17 0.97
C TYR A 224 22.63 5.02 2.16
N LEU A 225 23.04 5.50 3.34
CA LEU A 225 22.22 5.48 4.56
C LEU A 225 20.96 6.35 4.41
N MET A 226 21.11 7.57 3.89
CA MET A 226 20.00 8.52 3.73
C MET A 226 18.96 8.03 2.72
N VAL A 227 19.40 7.41 1.62
CA VAL A 227 18.49 6.81 0.63
C VAL A 227 17.72 5.65 1.25
N THR A 228 18.37 4.87 2.12
CA THR A 228 17.74 3.76 2.83
C THR A 228 16.60 4.23 3.72
N ILE A 229 16.86 5.25 4.53
CA ILE A 229 15.83 5.90 5.36
C ILE A 229 14.74 6.52 4.47
N ALA A 230 15.12 7.19 3.38
CA ALA A 230 14.19 7.87 2.49
C ALA A 230 13.22 6.91 1.79
N TYR A 231 13.69 5.77 1.27
CA TYR A 231 12.79 4.83 0.58
C TYR A 231 11.86 4.11 1.55
N LEU A 232 12.31 3.76 2.76
CA LEU A 232 11.47 3.15 3.81
C LEU A 232 10.42 4.14 4.32
N PHE A 233 10.79 5.41 4.50
CA PHE A 233 9.85 6.46 4.89
C PHE A 233 8.84 6.74 3.78
N LEU A 234 9.29 6.81 2.52
CA LEU A 234 8.42 7.03 1.37
C LEU A 234 7.42 5.88 1.21
N SER A 235 7.86 4.62 1.38
CA SER A 235 6.98 3.46 1.32
C SER A 235 5.93 3.51 2.43
N LEU A 236 6.32 3.86 3.66
CA LEU A 236 5.40 4.06 4.78
C LEU A 236 4.34 5.13 4.46
N VAL A 237 4.77 6.33 4.06
CA VAL A 237 3.87 7.45 3.75
C VAL A 237 2.91 7.08 2.62
N TRP A 238 3.40 6.40 1.58
CA TRP A 238 2.55 6.02 0.46
C TRP A 238 1.52 4.95 0.84
N ILE A 239 1.93 3.93 1.59
CA ILE A 239 1.02 2.88 2.10
C ILE A 239 -0.03 3.49 3.02
N VAL A 240 0.36 4.32 3.99
CA VAL A 240 -0.57 4.96 4.94
C VAL A 240 -1.54 5.87 4.21
N LYS A 241 -1.07 6.72 3.29
CA LYS A 241 -1.94 7.59 2.49
C LYS A 241 -2.98 6.80 1.71
N ARG A 242 -2.57 5.70 1.07
CA ARG A 242 -3.47 4.83 0.32
C ARG A 242 -4.44 4.09 1.25
N SER A 243 -3.97 3.62 2.40
CA SER A 243 -4.78 2.94 3.42
C SER A 243 -5.85 3.87 4.00
N ALA A 244 -5.49 5.11 4.33
CA ALA A 244 -6.42 6.12 4.86
C ALA A 244 -7.56 6.42 3.88
N THR A 245 -7.27 6.49 2.57
CA THR A 245 -8.33 6.63 1.56
C THR A 245 -9.24 5.40 1.52
N GLY A 246 -8.69 4.19 1.66
CA GLY A 246 -9.48 2.95 1.74
C GLY A 246 -10.32 2.85 3.01
N PHE A 247 -9.79 3.27 4.16
CA PHE A 247 -10.47 3.27 5.45
C PHE A 247 -11.69 4.20 5.45
N LYS A 248 -11.56 5.41 4.87
CA LYS A 248 -12.68 6.35 4.74
C LYS A 248 -13.86 5.74 3.99
N HIS A 249 -13.61 4.93 2.94
CA HIS A 249 -14.66 4.26 2.19
C HIS A 249 -15.31 3.10 2.96
N ASN A 250 -14.55 2.39 3.81
CA ASN A 250 -15.07 1.29 4.64
C ASN A 250 -15.90 1.80 5.82
N LEU A 251 -15.46 2.84 6.54
CA LEU A 251 -16.16 3.38 7.70
C LEU A 251 -17.58 3.86 7.34
N VAL A 252 -17.76 4.42 6.14
CA VAL A 252 -19.05 4.92 5.63
C VAL A 252 -20.03 3.77 5.28
N GLN A 253 -19.54 2.55 5.07
CA GLN A 253 -20.39 1.40 4.71
C GLN A 253 -20.93 0.61 5.92
N ASP A 254 -20.34 0.75 7.10
CA ASP A 254 -20.69 -0.09 8.27
C ASP A 254 -21.84 0.47 9.12
N GLU A 255 -22.22 1.75 8.99
CA GLU A 255 -23.19 2.39 9.91
C GLU A 255 -24.67 1.97 9.73
N ASP A 256 -25.11 1.45 8.57
CA ASP A 256 -26.55 1.27 8.28
C ASP A 256 -26.94 -0.13 7.73
N ARG A 257 -26.78 -1.21 8.51
CA ARG A 257 -27.09 -2.59 8.05
C ARG A 257 -28.58 -2.92 7.91
N PHE A 258 -29.46 -2.37 8.74
CA PHE A 258 -30.91 -2.61 8.63
C PHE A 258 -31.55 -1.82 7.49
N GLN A 259 -31.14 -0.56 7.30
CA GLN A 259 -31.54 0.22 6.12
C GLN A 259 -31.00 -0.41 4.82
N SER A 260 -29.90 -1.16 4.90
CA SER A 260 -29.22 -1.81 3.77
C SER A 260 -30.07 -2.89 3.08
N PHE A 261 -30.79 -3.77 3.79
CA PHE A 261 -31.60 -4.79 3.10
C PHE A 261 -32.74 -4.15 2.30
N CYS A 262 -33.48 -3.21 2.91
CA CYS A 262 -34.53 -2.47 2.22
C CYS A 262 -33.95 -1.65 1.05
N ASN A 263 -32.81 -0.96 1.23
CA ASN A 263 -32.16 -0.26 0.12
C ASN A 263 -31.71 -1.22 -0.98
N LYS A 264 -31.13 -2.38 -0.66
CA LYS A 264 -30.68 -3.35 -1.66
C LYS A 264 -31.86 -3.91 -2.47
N ILE A 265 -32.99 -4.19 -1.82
CA ILE A 265 -34.19 -4.69 -2.49
C ILE A 265 -34.85 -3.60 -3.33
N PHE A 266 -35.09 -2.41 -2.76
CA PHE A 266 -35.89 -1.37 -3.42
C PHE A 266 -35.07 -0.39 -4.29
N THR A 267 -33.78 -0.21 -4.02
CA THR A 267 -32.89 0.74 -4.72
C THR A 267 -31.69 0.08 -5.40
N GLY A 268 -31.51 -1.24 -5.23
CA GLY A 268 -30.39 -1.97 -5.83
C GLY A 268 -30.51 -2.17 -7.35
N TRP A 269 -31.71 -2.07 -7.91
CA TRP A 269 -31.96 -2.21 -9.34
C TRP A 269 -31.74 -0.89 -10.08
N ASP A 270 -30.95 -0.94 -11.16
CA ASP A 270 -30.75 0.19 -12.06
C ASP A 270 -31.65 0.04 -13.28
N PHE A 271 -32.66 0.90 -13.39
CA PHE A 271 -33.63 0.89 -14.48
C PHE A 271 -33.07 1.43 -15.80
N CYS A 272 -31.86 2.00 -15.80
CA CYS A 272 -31.19 2.47 -17.01
C CYS A 272 -30.45 1.36 -17.77
N ILE A 273 -30.43 0.12 -17.25
CA ILE A 273 -29.80 -1.01 -17.90
C ILE A 273 -30.66 -1.46 -19.10
N THR A 274 -30.17 -1.20 -20.31
CA THR A 274 -30.83 -1.60 -21.56
C THR A 274 -30.30 -2.93 -22.12
N ASN A 275 -29.09 -3.34 -21.72
CA ASN A 275 -28.46 -4.56 -22.20
C ASN A 275 -28.93 -5.78 -21.38
N GLU A 276 -29.47 -6.79 -22.06
CA GLU A 276 -30.00 -8.01 -21.43
C GLU A 276 -28.93 -8.79 -20.64
N ASN A 277 -27.69 -8.82 -21.14
CA ASN A 277 -26.58 -9.48 -20.44
C ASN A 277 -26.23 -8.74 -19.15
N ALA A 278 -26.26 -7.40 -19.18
CA ALA A 278 -26.01 -6.59 -18.00
C ALA A 278 -27.17 -6.71 -16.98
N ALA A 279 -28.41 -6.85 -17.44
CA ALA A 279 -29.57 -7.09 -16.58
C ALA A 279 -29.49 -8.46 -15.89
N LYS A 280 -29.13 -9.52 -16.65
CA LYS A 280 -28.88 -10.86 -16.08
C LYS A 280 -27.76 -10.83 -15.05
N LEU A 281 -26.65 -10.15 -15.36
CA LEU A 281 -25.52 -10.00 -14.42
C LEU A 281 -25.93 -9.25 -13.15
N LYS A 282 -26.65 -8.14 -13.28
CA LYS A 282 -27.12 -7.33 -12.15
C LYS A 282 -28.08 -8.09 -11.25
N ARG A 283 -29.01 -8.85 -11.84
CA ARG A 283 -29.93 -9.74 -11.10
C ARG A 283 -29.17 -10.80 -10.33
N SER A 284 -28.24 -11.50 -10.98
CA SER A 284 -27.41 -12.51 -10.31
C SER A 284 -26.59 -11.90 -9.17
N SER A 285 -25.97 -10.74 -9.40
CA SER A 285 -25.21 -10.02 -8.38
C SER A 285 -26.04 -9.69 -7.14
N LEU A 286 -27.25 -9.13 -7.32
CA LEU A 286 -28.14 -8.80 -6.19
C LEU A 286 -28.61 -10.05 -5.45
N LEU A 287 -28.91 -11.13 -6.16
CA LEU A 287 -29.31 -12.41 -5.57
C LEU A 287 -28.19 -13.00 -4.71
N TYR A 288 -26.94 -13.00 -5.21
CA TYR A 288 -25.80 -13.47 -4.44
C TYR A 288 -25.53 -12.60 -3.21
N GLU A 289 -25.63 -11.28 -3.34
CA GLU A 289 -25.44 -10.36 -2.21
C GLU A 289 -26.49 -10.59 -1.11
N LEU A 290 -27.77 -10.72 -1.46
CA LEU A 290 -28.82 -11.02 -0.50
C LEU A 290 -28.67 -12.40 0.14
N ARG A 291 -28.31 -13.42 -0.65
CA ARG A 291 -28.11 -14.78 -0.15
C ARG A 291 -26.96 -14.83 0.85
N THR A 292 -25.85 -14.18 0.53
CA THR A 292 -24.67 -14.13 1.41
C THR A 292 -24.96 -13.38 2.71
N ASP A 293 -25.64 -12.24 2.65
CA ASP A 293 -26.03 -11.49 3.85
C ASP A 293 -26.98 -12.31 4.75
N LEU A 294 -27.96 -13.02 4.16
CA LEU A 294 -28.88 -13.90 4.91
C LEU A 294 -28.18 -15.12 5.53
N GLU A 295 -27.24 -15.73 4.79
CA GLU A 295 -26.41 -16.82 5.32
C GLU A 295 -25.53 -16.35 6.49
N GLU A 296 -24.97 -15.13 6.42
CA GLU A 296 -24.18 -14.55 7.51
C GLU A 296 -25.00 -14.33 8.78
N GLU A 297 -26.21 -13.77 8.67
CA GLU A 297 -27.10 -13.55 9.82
C GLU A 297 -27.58 -14.88 10.44
N ARG A 298 -27.91 -15.87 9.62
CA ARG A 298 -28.28 -17.21 10.10
C ARG A 298 -27.15 -17.86 10.90
N ILE A 299 -25.89 -17.64 10.51
CA ILE A 299 -24.73 -18.15 11.24
C ILE A 299 -24.54 -17.39 12.56
N LYS A 300 -24.77 -16.07 12.61
CA LYS A 300 -24.72 -15.29 13.86
C LYS A 300 -25.78 -15.75 14.86
N GLN A 301 -27.00 -16.00 14.39
CA GLN A 301 -28.08 -16.56 15.24
C GLN A 301 -27.67 -17.91 15.83
N LYS A 302 -27.15 -18.84 14.99
CA LYS A 302 -26.63 -20.13 15.47
C LYS A 302 -25.52 -20.00 16.52
N ILE A 303 -24.68 -18.95 16.48
CA ILE A 303 -23.63 -18.72 17.47
C ILE A 303 -24.22 -18.17 18.79
N ALA A 304 -25.25 -17.32 18.70
CA ALA A 304 -25.95 -16.77 19.87
C ALA A 304 -26.70 -17.86 20.66
N ASP A 305 -27.31 -18.81 19.94
CA ASP A 305 -28.12 -19.89 20.52
C ASP A 305 -27.29 -21.04 21.14
N ARG A 306 -25.94 -20.97 21.14
CA ARG A 306 -25.08 -22.05 21.66
C ARG A 306 -25.16 -22.19 23.19
N THR A 307 -25.40 -23.42 23.64
CA THR A 307 -25.42 -23.79 25.07
C THR A 307 -24.03 -23.73 25.72
N ARG A 308 -23.96 -23.58 27.07
CA ARG A 308 -22.69 -23.51 27.82
C ARG A 308 -21.81 -24.76 27.66
N LYS A 309 -22.40 -25.97 27.63
CA LYS A 309 -21.67 -27.24 27.46
C LYS A 309 -21.00 -27.34 26.09
N GLU A 310 -21.73 -26.92 25.06
CA GLU A 310 -21.22 -26.91 23.68
C GLU A 310 -20.13 -25.85 23.49
N LYS A 311 -20.28 -24.67 24.11
CA LYS A 311 -19.22 -23.66 24.19
C LYS A 311 -17.95 -24.25 24.82
N CYS A 312 -18.06 -24.91 25.98
CA CYS A 312 -16.91 -25.53 26.65
C CYS A 312 -16.19 -26.55 25.76
N ARG A 313 -16.94 -27.47 25.11
CA ARG A 313 -16.38 -28.46 24.16
C ARG A 313 -15.61 -27.78 23.02
N ILE A 314 -16.19 -26.75 22.41
CA ILE A 314 -15.57 -26.03 21.28
C ILE A 314 -14.30 -25.30 21.74
N TYR A 315 -14.30 -24.66 22.92
CA TYR A 315 -13.11 -23.99 23.45
C TYR A 315 -11.98 -24.97 23.76
N ILE A 316 -12.28 -26.17 24.30
CA ILE A 316 -11.27 -27.21 24.53
C ILE A 316 -10.70 -27.72 23.20
N ILE A 317 -11.54 -28.00 22.20
CA ILE A 317 -11.08 -28.39 20.86
C ILE A 317 -10.19 -27.31 20.26
N ARG A 318 -10.57 -26.04 20.37
CA ARG A 318 -9.75 -24.91 19.91
C ARG A 318 -8.43 -24.81 20.65
N LEU A 319 -8.39 -25.07 21.95
CA LEU A 319 -7.14 -25.07 22.72
C LEU A 319 -6.18 -26.13 22.18
N ILE A 320 -6.66 -27.36 21.99
CA ILE A 320 -5.87 -28.48 21.46
C ILE A 320 -5.38 -28.17 20.03
N LEU A 321 -6.27 -27.69 19.16
CA LEU A 321 -5.92 -27.35 17.78
C LEU A 321 -4.93 -26.19 17.70
N ASN A 322 -5.06 -25.17 18.55
CA ASN A 322 -4.09 -24.07 18.61
C ASN A 322 -2.73 -24.53 19.14
N LEU A 323 -2.69 -25.43 20.13
CA LEU A 323 -1.44 -26.04 20.59
C LEU A 323 -0.75 -26.84 19.47
N PHE A 324 -1.53 -27.60 18.69
CA PHE A 324 -1.01 -28.31 17.52
C PHE A 324 -0.45 -27.34 16.47
N VAL A 325 -1.16 -26.24 16.18
CA VAL A 325 -0.67 -25.18 15.27
C VAL A 325 0.67 -24.60 15.74
N ILE A 326 0.81 -24.31 17.04
CA ILE A 326 2.06 -23.79 17.61
C ILE A 326 3.19 -24.81 17.45
N SER A 327 2.93 -26.09 17.69
CA SER A 327 3.92 -27.17 17.51
C SER A 327 4.38 -27.29 16.05
N VAL A 328 3.46 -27.25 15.09
CA VAL A 328 3.80 -27.26 13.65
C VAL A 328 4.65 -26.04 13.28
N LEU A 329 4.29 -24.86 13.77
CA LEU A 329 5.07 -23.64 13.53
C LEU A 329 6.48 -23.73 14.11
N ALA A 330 6.62 -24.21 15.35
CA ALA A 330 7.92 -24.43 15.98
C ALA A 330 8.77 -25.44 15.19
N GLY A 331 8.17 -26.54 14.71
CA GLY A 331 8.82 -27.50 13.84
C GLY A 331 9.31 -26.87 12.54
N CYS A 332 8.48 -26.06 11.87
CA CYS A 332 8.89 -25.33 10.67
C CYS A 332 10.06 -24.38 10.95
N PHE A 333 10.04 -23.63 12.06
CA PHE A 333 11.12 -22.71 12.41
C PHE A 333 12.43 -23.45 12.72
N TYR A 334 12.36 -24.56 13.45
CA TYR A 334 13.52 -25.40 13.71
C TYR A 334 14.09 -26.00 12.40
N SER A 335 13.24 -26.48 11.49
CA SER A 335 13.67 -26.98 10.19
C SER A 335 14.34 -25.89 9.34
N ILE A 336 13.83 -24.65 9.37
CA ILE A 336 14.46 -23.53 8.66
C ILE A 336 15.84 -23.23 9.27
N TYR A 337 15.95 -23.18 10.60
CA TYR A 337 17.23 -22.95 11.28
C TYR A 337 18.27 -24.02 10.92
N VAL A 338 17.93 -25.31 11.05
CA VAL A 338 18.84 -26.41 10.70
C VAL A 338 19.20 -26.41 9.22
N ALA A 339 18.24 -26.12 8.34
CA ALA A 339 18.49 -26.03 6.90
C ALA A 339 19.45 -24.88 6.56
N THR A 340 19.33 -23.73 7.23
CA THR A 340 20.26 -22.61 7.06
C THR A 340 21.66 -22.96 7.51
N THR A 341 21.82 -23.48 8.74
CA THR A 341 23.13 -23.85 9.28
C THR A 341 23.83 -24.88 8.41
N PHE A 342 23.09 -25.90 7.98
CA PHE A 342 23.63 -26.94 7.12
C PHE A 342 24.00 -26.42 5.73
N SER A 343 23.17 -25.55 5.12
CA SER A 343 23.43 -24.94 3.82
C SER A 343 24.76 -24.16 3.82
N GLN A 344 25.03 -23.41 4.88
CA GLN A 344 26.25 -22.59 4.95
C GLN A 344 27.50 -23.40 5.23
N GLU A 345 27.42 -24.41 6.11
CA GLU A 345 28.53 -25.32 6.36
C GLU A 345 28.90 -26.11 5.08
N ALA A 346 27.90 -26.60 4.35
CA ALA A 346 28.10 -27.30 3.09
C ALA A 346 28.75 -26.41 2.02
N GLN A 347 28.41 -25.11 1.97
CA GLN A 347 28.99 -24.17 1.01
C GLN A 347 30.47 -23.89 1.26
N MET A 348 30.95 -24.02 2.49
CA MET A 348 32.36 -23.81 2.80
C MET A 348 33.25 -25.00 2.49
N ASN A 349 32.72 -26.21 2.66
CA ASN A 349 33.52 -27.43 2.55
C ASN A 349 34.02 -27.70 1.12
N ASN A 350 33.60 -26.93 0.11
CA ASN A 350 34.10 -26.96 -1.28
C ASN A 350 34.21 -28.37 -1.90
N VAL A 351 33.50 -29.37 -1.37
CA VAL A 351 33.45 -30.71 -1.94
C VAL A 351 32.48 -30.66 -3.12
N LYS A 352 32.97 -30.25 -4.29
CA LYS A 352 32.22 -30.27 -5.54
C LYS A 352 31.94 -31.74 -5.91
N VAL A 353 30.76 -32.23 -5.59
CA VAL A 353 30.34 -33.60 -5.96
C VAL A 353 29.62 -33.58 -7.31
N ASN A 354 28.51 -32.82 -7.41
CA ASN A 354 27.64 -32.75 -8.58
C ASN A 354 26.93 -31.39 -8.65
N PHE A 355 26.85 -30.78 -9.84
CA PHE A 355 26.19 -29.48 -10.05
C PHE A 355 24.79 -29.36 -9.46
N ILE A 356 23.96 -30.40 -9.63
CA ILE A 356 22.57 -30.42 -9.12
C ILE A 356 22.55 -30.44 -7.59
N VAL A 357 23.46 -31.18 -6.98
CA VAL A 357 23.52 -31.34 -5.52
C VAL A 357 24.01 -30.05 -4.86
N ASP A 358 24.99 -29.38 -5.46
CA ASP A 358 25.49 -28.09 -4.99
C ASP A 358 24.40 -27.01 -5.05
N LEU A 359 23.61 -26.98 -6.14
CA LEU A 359 22.47 -26.08 -6.28
C LEU A 359 21.37 -26.36 -5.24
N ILE A 360 21.11 -27.65 -4.93
CA ILE A 360 20.14 -28.03 -3.90
C ILE A 360 20.61 -27.55 -2.52
N TYR A 361 21.88 -27.71 -2.17
CA TYR A 361 22.41 -27.21 -0.89
C TYR A 361 22.33 -25.70 -0.79
N GLU A 362 22.61 -24.99 -1.88
CA GLU A 362 22.56 -23.53 -1.92
C GLU A 362 21.15 -22.95 -1.79
N TYR A 363 20.15 -23.64 -2.33
CA TYR A 363 18.74 -23.24 -2.23
C TYR A 363 18.01 -23.94 -1.08
N LEU A 364 18.67 -24.76 -0.27
CA LEU A 364 18.05 -25.54 0.78
C LEU A 364 17.18 -24.70 1.74
N PRO A 365 17.61 -23.52 2.23
CA PRO A 365 16.76 -22.67 3.08
C PRO A 365 15.52 -22.18 2.33
N SER A 366 15.70 -21.80 1.06
CA SER A 366 14.60 -21.34 0.21
C SER A 366 13.58 -22.45 -0.05
N ILE A 367 14.04 -23.68 -0.32
CA ILE A 367 13.20 -24.87 -0.55
C ILE A 367 12.41 -25.21 0.73
N VAL A 368 13.06 -25.23 1.89
CA VAL A 368 12.39 -25.53 3.16
C VAL A 368 11.36 -24.45 3.50
N ILE A 369 11.68 -23.18 3.27
CA ILE A 369 10.74 -22.06 3.47
C ILE A 369 9.53 -22.18 2.53
N THR A 370 9.72 -22.44 1.24
CA THR A 370 8.58 -22.56 0.31
C THR A 370 7.72 -23.79 0.61
N MET A 371 8.33 -24.92 0.94
CA MET A 371 7.61 -26.13 1.33
C MET A 371 6.80 -25.91 2.62
N ALA A 372 7.37 -25.27 3.63
CA ALA A 372 6.64 -24.87 4.83
C ALA A 372 5.48 -23.92 4.45
N ASN A 373 5.76 -22.89 3.64
CA ASN A 373 4.76 -21.88 3.24
C ASN A 373 3.62 -22.46 2.37
N PHE A 374 3.83 -23.64 1.77
CA PHE A 374 2.83 -24.39 1.01
C PHE A 374 2.05 -25.38 1.88
N ILE A 375 2.73 -26.15 2.73
CA ILE A 375 2.12 -27.20 3.57
C ILE A 375 1.30 -26.59 4.70
N THR A 376 1.81 -25.55 5.36
CA THR A 376 1.17 -24.99 6.56
C THR A 376 -0.24 -24.42 6.29
N PRO A 377 -0.51 -23.68 5.19
CA PRO A 377 -1.87 -23.29 4.84
C PRO A 377 -2.82 -24.45 4.57
N LEU A 378 -2.34 -25.57 4.00
CA LEU A 378 -3.15 -26.76 3.78
C LEU A 378 -3.55 -27.40 5.11
N LEU A 379 -2.60 -27.52 6.04
CA LEU A 379 -2.88 -28.00 7.40
C LEU A 379 -3.87 -27.09 8.12
N PHE A 380 -3.71 -25.77 8.02
CA PHE A 380 -4.64 -24.80 8.63
C PHE A 380 -6.04 -24.89 8.05
N SER A 381 -6.17 -25.14 6.74
CA SER A 381 -7.47 -25.34 6.10
C SER A 381 -8.18 -26.59 6.63
N VAL A 382 -7.43 -27.67 6.91
CA VAL A 382 -8.00 -28.88 7.52
C VAL A 382 -8.40 -28.61 8.97
N ILE A 383 -7.54 -27.94 9.74
CA ILE A 383 -7.77 -27.63 11.16
C ILE A 383 -9.01 -26.76 11.35
N ILE A 384 -9.23 -25.77 10.50
CA ILE A 384 -10.33 -24.82 10.69
C ILE A 384 -11.70 -25.43 10.43
N ASN A 385 -11.78 -26.47 9.59
CA ASN A 385 -13.00 -27.27 9.47
C ASN A 385 -13.43 -27.90 10.80
N PHE A 386 -12.51 -28.09 11.76
CA PHE A 386 -12.81 -28.58 13.10
C PHE A 386 -13.09 -27.48 14.14
N GLU A 387 -12.76 -26.21 13.87
CA GLU A 387 -12.89 -25.10 14.84
C GLU A 387 -14.30 -24.44 14.83
N ASP A 388 -15.19 -24.85 13.92
CA ASP A 388 -16.59 -24.38 13.74
C ASP A 388 -16.71 -22.84 13.82
N TYR A 389 -15.83 -22.13 13.11
CA TYR A 389 -15.88 -20.68 12.99
C TYR A 389 -16.93 -20.21 11.99
N SER A 390 -17.31 -18.93 12.06
CA SER A 390 -18.05 -18.33 10.95
C SER A 390 -17.14 -18.25 9.72
N PRO A 391 -17.65 -18.47 8.49
CA PRO A 391 -16.82 -18.49 7.28
C PRO A 391 -16.00 -17.21 7.07
N ALA A 392 -16.53 -16.05 7.47
CA ALA A 392 -15.82 -14.78 7.40
C ALA A 392 -14.68 -14.67 8.42
N PHE A 393 -14.86 -15.23 9.62
CA PHE A 393 -13.81 -15.28 10.63
C PHE A 393 -12.74 -16.31 10.25
N GLU A 394 -13.14 -17.48 9.74
CA GLU A 394 -12.25 -18.50 9.19
C GLU A 394 -11.30 -17.93 8.14
N ILE A 395 -11.80 -17.20 7.15
CA ILE A 395 -10.97 -16.60 6.09
C ILE A 395 -10.02 -15.54 6.66
N ARG A 396 -10.45 -14.73 7.64
CA ARG A 396 -9.56 -13.72 8.24
C ARG A 396 -8.48 -14.36 9.12
N PHE A 397 -8.85 -15.39 9.87
CA PHE A 397 -7.98 -16.03 10.84
C PHE A 397 -6.97 -16.99 10.19
N THR A 398 -7.39 -17.79 9.19
CA THR A 398 -6.47 -18.52 8.28
C THR A 398 -5.40 -17.57 7.74
N LEU A 399 -5.86 -16.44 7.23
CA LEU A 399 -5.03 -15.47 6.56
C LEU A 399 -4.05 -14.82 7.55
N ILE A 400 -4.48 -14.42 8.74
CA ILE A 400 -3.57 -13.92 9.80
C ILE A 400 -2.51 -14.97 10.14
N ARG A 401 -2.90 -16.24 10.34
CA ARG A 401 -1.96 -17.35 10.60
C ARG A 401 -0.96 -17.53 9.44
N CYS A 402 -1.42 -17.43 8.20
CA CYS A 402 -0.56 -17.53 7.01
C CYS A 402 0.38 -16.32 6.85
N VAL A 403 -0.08 -15.11 7.18
CA VAL A 403 0.76 -13.89 7.21
C VAL A 403 1.84 -14.05 8.25
N PHE A 404 1.46 -14.41 9.49
CA PHE A 404 2.41 -14.63 10.57
C PHE A 404 3.45 -15.67 10.18
N MET A 405 3.03 -16.80 9.62
CA MET A 405 3.93 -17.87 9.21
C MET A 405 4.94 -17.44 8.13
N ARG A 406 4.49 -16.74 7.08
CA ARG A 406 5.36 -16.25 5.99
C ARG A 406 6.31 -15.14 6.41
N LEU A 407 5.87 -14.29 7.35
CA LEU A 407 6.70 -13.20 7.88
C LEU A 407 7.71 -13.74 8.89
N THR A 408 7.28 -14.63 9.78
CA THR A 408 8.17 -15.24 10.77
C THR A 408 9.21 -16.15 10.12
N SER A 409 8.92 -16.81 8.99
CA SER A 409 9.93 -17.59 8.26
C SER A 409 11.08 -16.72 7.72
N ILE A 410 10.80 -15.50 7.22
CA ILE A 410 11.85 -14.51 6.89
C ILE A 410 12.61 -14.10 8.16
N GLY A 411 11.89 -13.82 9.25
CA GLY A 411 12.49 -13.42 10.52
C GLY A 411 13.48 -14.48 11.07
N VAL A 412 13.10 -15.76 11.01
CA VAL A 412 13.96 -16.88 11.44
C VAL A 412 15.19 -17.01 10.55
N LEU A 413 15.05 -16.87 9.23
CA LEU A 413 16.19 -16.87 8.31
C LEU A 413 17.18 -15.75 8.65
N LEU A 414 16.69 -14.52 8.83
CA LEU A 414 17.54 -13.38 9.18
C LEU A 414 18.20 -13.53 10.55
N PHE A 415 17.46 -14.07 11.53
CA PHE A 415 18.01 -14.36 12.85
C PHE A 415 19.09 -15.45 12.80
N SER A 416 18.89 -16.50 12.00
CA SER A 416 19.88 -17.55 11.80
C SER A 416 21.17 -17.01 11.18
N LEU A 417 21.02 -16.22 10.10
CA LEU A 417 22.15 -15.52 9.46
C LEU A 417 22.88 -14.62 10.46
N TRP A 418 22.15 -13.82 11.24
CA TRP A 418 22.72 -12.94 12.24
C TRP A 418 23.50 -13.70 13.33
N SER A 419 22.93 -14.80 13.83
CA SER A 419 23.56 -15.66 14.83
C SER A 419 24.90 -16.19 14.36
N GLN A 420 25.00 -16.62 13.10
CA GLN A 420 26.26 -17.15 12.55
C GLN A 420 27.28 -16.08 12.21
N ILE A 421 26.84 -14.90 11.80
CA ILE A 421 27.74 -13.76 11.55
C ILE A 421 28.40 -13.32 12.86
N THR A 422 27.66 -13.40 13.98
CA THR A 422 28.12 -12.93 15.30
C THR A 422 28.89 -14.01 16.07
N LYS A 423 28.70 -15.30 15.75
CA LYS A 423 29.35 -16.42 16.45
C LYS A 423 30.76 -16.68 15.91
N CYS A 424 31.77 -16.61 16.78
CA CYS A 424 33.17 -16.89 16.48
C CYS A 424 33.70 -18.10 17.27
N GLU A 425 34.82 -18.68 16.83
CA GLU A 425 35.49 -19.79 17.53
C GLU A 425 36.18 -19.31 18.82
N GLU A 426 36.71 -18.09 18.82
CA GLU A 426 37.28 -17.41 19.99
C GLU A 426 36.48 -16.11 20.27
N GLU A 427 35.96 -15.96 21.50
CA GLU A 427 35.26 -14.75 21.95
C GLU A 427 36.21 -13.84 22.75
N PRO A 428 36.28 -12.51 22.46
CA PRO A 428 35.54 -11.74 21.45
C PRO A 428 36.14 -11.84 20.03
N CYS A 429 35.30 -11.78 19.00
CA CYS A 429 35.72 -11.76 17.59
C CYS A 429 36.70 -10.61 17.30
N VAL A 430 37.83 -10.89 16.65
CA VAL A 430 38.88 -9.90 16.30
C VAL A 430 38.32 -8.71 15.51
N CYS A 431 37.47 -8.98 14.52
CA CYS A 431 36.85 -7.95 13.67
C CYS A 431 35.43 -7.57 14.14
N GLY A 432 34.98 -8.09 15.29
CA GLY A 432 33.60 -7.91 15.77
C GLY A 432 32.52 -8.69 15.00
N TYR A 433 32.92 -9.55 14.07
CA TYR A 433 32.12 -10.54 13.34
C TYR A 433 33.02 -11.71 12.90
N ASN A 434 32.42 -12.81 12.44
CA ASN A 434 33.13 -13.98 11.94
C ASN A 434 33.73 -13.71 10.55
N HIS A 435 34.91 -13.08 10.50
CA HIS A 435 35.61 -12.71 9.27
C HIS A 435 36.18 -13.89 8.49
N SER A 436 36.47 -15.01 9.17
CA SER A 436 36.97 -16.25 8.57
C SER A 436 35.90 -16.91 7.71
N LEU A 437 34.65 -16.90 8.19
CA LEU A 437 33.50 -17.47 7.49
C LEU A 437 32.88 -16.49 6.49
N TYR A 438 32.77 -15.22 6.90
CA TYR A 438 32.06 -14.19 6.14
C TYR A 438 32.93 -12.93 6.03
N SER A 439 33.89 -12.92 5.11
CA SER A 439 34.73 -11.72 4.89
C SER A 439 33.88 -10.48 4.54
N CYS A 440 32.81 -10.67 3.77
CA CYS A 440 31.82 -9.65 3.40
C CYS A 440 30.40 -10.15 3.68
N TRP A 441 29.97 -10.08 4.94
CA TRP A 441 28.67 -10.65 5.35
C TRP A 441 27.47 -9.89 4.74
N GLU A 442 27.59 -8.58 4.47
CA GLU A 442 26.51 -7.78 3.91
C GLU A 442 26.12 -8.25 2.50
N THR A 443 27.13 -8.52 1.65
CA THR A 443 26.90 -9.11 0.32
C THR A 443 26.29 -10.49 0.43
N ARG A 444 26.70 -11.29 1.43
CA ARG A 444 26.13 -12.61 1.66
C ARG A 444 24.64 -12.55 1.99
N VAL A 445 24.23 -11.62 2.87
CA VAL A 445 22.80 -11.39 3.15
C VAL A 445 22.07 -10.94 1.87
N GLY A 446 22.69 -10.09 1.06
CA GLY A 446 22.17 -9.70 -0.26
C GLY A 446 21.95 -10.89 -1.21
N GLN A 447 22.90 -11.82 -1.26
CA GLN A 447 22.79 -13.06 -2.06
C GLN A 447 21.63 -13.93 -1.59
N GLU A 448 21.42 -14.09 -0.28
CA GLU A 448 20.26 -14.84 0.23
C GLU A 448 18.93 -14.17 -0.15
N MET A 449 18.81 -12.84 -0.04
CA MET A 449 17.59 -12.12 -0.46
C MET A 449 17.35 -12.19 -1.97
N TYR A 450 18.43 -12.18 -2.76
CA TYR A 450 18.39 -12.38 -4.20
C TYR A 450 17.89 -13.80 -4.55
N LYS A 451 18.49 -14.84 -3.97
CA LYS A 451 18.08 -16.24 -4.16
C LYS A 451 16.62 -16.46 -3.81
N LEU A 452 16.14 -15.93 -2.68
CA LEU A 452 14.71 -16.01 -2.32
C LEU A 452 13.82 -15.35 -3.37
N THR A 453 14.22 -14.21 -3.91
CA THR A 453 13.44 -13.47 -4.91
C THR A 453 13.34 -14.21 -6.23
N ILE A 454 14.45 -14.78 -6.71
CA ILE A 454 14.51 -15.57 -7.95
C ILE A 454 13.77 -16.89 -7.76
N PHE A 455 13.97 -17.57 -6.63
CA PHE A 455 13.30 -18.82 -6.32
C PHE A 455 11.78 -18.66 -6.19
N ASP A 456 11.32 -17.59 -5.53
CA ASP A 456 9.91 -17.22 -5.47
C ASP A 456 9.31 -17.04 -6.87
N PHE A 457 10.01 -16.34 -7.77
CA PHE A 457 9.57 -16.20 -9.17
C PHE A 457 9.46 -17.54 -9.90
N ILE A 458 10.49 -18.39 -9.78
CA ILE A 458 10.54 -19.71 -10.40
C ILE A 458 9.40 -20.59 -9.87
N ILE A 459 9.17 -20.61 -8.56
CA ILE A 459 8.10 -21.39 -7.93
C ILE A 459 6.72 -20.90 -8.38
N ILE A 460 6.48 -19.59 -8.45
CA ILE A 460 5.21 -19.05 -8.95
C ILE A 460 4.97 -19.50 -10.39
N ALA A 461 5.97 -19.36 -11.26
CA ALA A 461 5.87 -19.81 -12.65
C ALA A 461 5.65 -21.33 -12.74
N ALA A 462 6.44 -22.12 -11.99
CA ALA A 462 6.35 -23.58 -11.97
C ALA A 462 4.98 -24.07 -11.48
N VAL A 463 4.42 -23.50 -10.42
CA VAL A 463 3.08 -23.85 -9.93
C VAL A 463 2.02 -23.54 -11.01
N THR A 464 2.13 -22.41 -11.71
CA THR A 464 1.17 -22.09 -12.78
C THR A 464 1.25 -23.06 -13.97
N ILE A 465 2.46 -23.49 -14.35
CA ILE A 465 2.70 -24.33 -15.52
C ILE A 465 2.50 -25.83 -15.23
N PHE A 466 2.97 -26.31 -14.08
CA PHE A 466 3.01 -27.74 -13.74
C PHE A 466 1.88 -28.18 -12.80
N VAL A 467 1.22 -27.26 -12.10
CA VAL A 467 0.11 -27.60 -11.19
C VAL A 467 -1.21 -27.06 -11.73
N GLU A 468 -1.33 -25.76 -11.96
CA GLU A 468 -2.61 -25.14 -12.35
C GLU A 468 -3.05 -25.54 -13.76
N PHE A 469 -2.15 -25.47 -14.75
CA PHE A 469 -2.47 -25.82 -16.14
C PHE A 469 -2.80 -27.31 -16.34
N PRO A 470 -2.02 -28.28 -15.81
CA PRO A 470 -2.33 -29.70 -15.97
C PRO A 470 -3.58 -30.10 -15.19
N ARG A 471 -3.81 -29.52 -13.99
CA ARG A 471 -5.06 -29.72 -13.25
C ARG A 471 -6.27 -29.33 -14.10
N LYS A 472 -6.22 -28.21 -14.82
CA LYS A 472 -7.28 -27.82 -15.75
C LYS A 472 -7.44 -28.83 -16.88
N LEU A 473 -6.35 -29.29 -17.48
CA LEU A 473 -6.38 -30.25 -18.59
C LEU A 473 -7.04 -31.56 -18.16
N ILE A 474 -6.64 -32.10 -17.00
CA ILE A 474 -7.18 -33.33 -16.41
C ILE A 474 -8.67 -33.19 -16.13
N VAL A 475 -9.10 -32.12 -15.47
CA VAL A 475 -10.52 -31.91 -15.13
C VAL A 475 -11.39 -31.71 -16.37
N LYS A 476 -10.83 -31.20 -17.48
CA LYS A 476 -11.58 -30.97 -18.72
C LYS A 476 -11.67 -32.20 -19.62
N HIS A 477 -10.65 -33.07 -19.64
CA HIS A 477 -10.56 -34.17 -20.60
C HIS A 477 -10.66 -35.56 -19.98
N CYS A 478 -10.55 -35.71 -18.66
CA CYS A 478 -10.66 -36.99 -17.97
C CYS A 478 -11.93 -37.05 -17.12
N ASP A 479 -12.91 -37.87 -17.51
CA ASP A 479 -14.15 -38.12 -16.75
C ASP A 479 -13.97 -39.09 -15.56
N CYS A 480 -12.79 -39.04 -14.92
CA CYS A 480 -12.52 -39.87 -13.74
C CYS A 480 -13.21 -39.28 -12.50
N ARG A 481 -13.74 -40.14 -11.63
CA ARG A 481 -14.30 -39.73 -10.31
C ARG A 481 -13.29 -38.92 -9.48
N LEU A 482 -12.01 -39.25 -9.60
CA LEU A 482 -10.88 -38.51 -9.00
C LEU A 482 -10.73 -37.10 -9.58
N ALA A 483 -10.90 -36.92 -10.89
CA ALA A 483 -10.82 -35.60 -11.53
C ALA A 483 -11.98 -34.69 -11.08
N HIS A 484 -13.18 -35.26 -10.95
CA HIS A 484 -14.35 -34.54 -10.42
C HIS A 484 -14.20 -34.20 -8.93
N TRP A 485 -13.58 -35.07 -8.12
CA TRP A 485 -13.28 -34.79 -6.71
C TRP A 485 -12.22 -33.69 -6.56
N TRP A 486 -11.16 -33.75 -7.37
CA TRP A 486 -10.09 -32.75 -7.37
C TRP A 486 -10.61 -31.37 -7.78
N GLY A 487 -11.48 -31.30 -8.78
CA GLY A 487 -12.16 -30.06 -9.20
C GLY A 487 -11.22 -28.98 -9.78
N GLN A 488 -11.79 -27.95 -10.39
CA GLN A 488 -11.03 -26.82 -10.92
C GLN A 488 -10.47 -25.92 -9.81
N GLN A 489 -9.27 -25.38 -10.01
CA GLN A 489 -8.62 -24.44 -9.08
C GLN A 489 -9.43 -23.13 -8.99
N GLU A 490 -9.65 -22.65 -7.76
CA GLU A 490 -10.19 -21.31 -7.53
C GLU A 490 -9.05 -20.28 -7.36
N PHE A 491 -9.27 -19.08 -7.89
CA PHE A 491 -8.34 -17.97 -7.70
C PHE A 491 -8.51 -17.36 -6.30
N ALA A 492 -7.80 -17.90 -5.31
CA ALA A 492 -7.83 -17.42 -3.93
C ALA A 492 -7.07 -16.10 -3.80
N ILE A 493 -7.81 -14.98 -3.79
CA ILE A 493 -7.21 -13.63 -3.70
C ILE A 493 -6.29 -13.47 -2.47
N PRO A 494 -6.69 -13.86 -1.24
CA PRO A 494 -5.84 -13.70 -0.07
C PRO A 494 -4.47 -14.36 -0.18
N GLN A 495 -4.41 -15.60 -0.66
CA GLN A 495 -3.16 -16.35 -0.78
C GLN A 495 -2.21 -15.71 -1.79
N ASN A 496 -2.74 -15.28 -2.94
CA ASN A 496 -1.96 -14.57 -3.95
C ASN A 496 -1.47 -13.20 -3.47
N VAL A 497 -2.26 -12.49 -2.64
CA VAL A 497 -1.79 -11.22 -2.04
C VAL A 497 -0.66 -11.48 -1.04
N LEU A 498 -0.77 -12.51 -0.22
CA LEU A 498 0.25 -12.87 0.77
C LEU A 498 1.59 -13.20 0.12
N GLU A 499 1.55 -13.87 -1.03
CA GLU A 499 2.73 -14.19 -1.85
C GLU A 499 3.42 -12.92 -2.33
N ILE A 500 2.64 -11.97 -2.81
CA ILE A 500 3.16 -10.67 -3.23
C ILE A 500 3.74 -9.88 -2.05
N VAL A 501 3.09 -9.86 -0.88
CA VAL A 501 3.60 -9.13 0.31
C VAL A 501 4.89 -9.75 0.85
N TYR A 502 4.99 -11.08 0.85
CA TYR A 502 6.23 -11.79 1.18
C TYR A 502 7.38 -11.33 0.29
N GLY A 503 7.19 -11.35 -1.04
CA GLY A 503 8.20 -10.86 -1.99
C GLY A 503 8.55 -9.36 -1.80
N GLN A 504 7.58 -8.53 -1.41
CA GLN A 504 7.82 -7.11 -1.17
C GLN A 504 8.64 -6.88 0.11
N THR A 505 8.42 -7.71 1.13
CA THR A 505 9.18 -7.68 2.39
C THR A 505 10.65 -8.02 2.13
N ILE A 506 10.92 -9.05 1.32
CA ILE A 506 12.28 -9.39 0.87
C ILE A 506 12.91 -8.24 0.09
N CYS A 507 12.15 -7.59 -0.81
CA CYS A 507 12.65 -6.43 -1.55
C CYS A 507 13.11 -5.30 -0.61
N TRP A 508 12.32 -4.94 0.40
CA TRP A 508 12.68 -3.86 1.33
C TRP A 508 13.92 -4.17 2.18
N ILE A 509 14.02 -5.41 2.69
CA ILE A 509 15.20 -5.87 3.45
C ILE A 509 16.41 -5.91 2.52
N GLY A 510 16.26 -6.54 1.36
CA GLY A 510 17.34 -6.78 0.41
C GLY A 510 17.83 -5.52 -0.29
N THR A 511 17.04 -4.44 -0.39
CA THR A 511 17.49 -3.18 -1.04
C THR A 511 18.74 -2.60 -0.36
N PHE A 512 18.87 -2.74 0.97
CA PHE A 512 20.06 -2.28 1.70
C PHE A 512 21.31 -3.12 1.41
N TYR A 513 21.17 -4.40 1.08
CA TYR A 513 22.30 -5.31 0.81
C TYR A 513 22.55 -5.54 -0.69
N SER A 514 21.53 -5.28 -1.50
CA SER A 514 21.52 -5.42 -2.96
C SER A 514 20.71 -4.24 -3.56
N PRO A 515 21.38 -3.11 -3.85
CA PRO A 515 20.74 -1.89 -4.35
C PRO A 515 19.91 -2.05 -5.63
N LEU A 516 20.23 -3.04 -6.46
CA LEU A 516 19.56 -3.30 -7.72
C LEU A 516 18.38 -4.29 -7.59
N LEU A 517 18.18 -4.90 -6.41
CA LEU A 517 17.08 -5.82 -6.14
C LEU A 517 15.68 -5.22 -6.45
N PRO A 518 15.39 -3.93 -6.19
CA PRO A 518 14.13 -3.31 -6.60
C PRO A 518 13.89 -3.31 -8.10
N ALA A 519 14.94 -3.23 -8.94
CA ALA A 519 14.80 -3.36 -10.39
C ALA A 519 14.38 -4.78 -10.77
N ILE A 520 15.03 -5.78 -10.18
CA ILE A 520 14.69 -7.20 -10.36
C ILE A 520 13.26 -7.47 -9.89
N CYS A 521 12.85 -6.92 -8.74
CA CYS A 521 11.48 -7.02 -8.24
C CYS A 521 10.47 -6.34 -9.16
N THR A 522 10.82 -5.20 -9.79
CA THR A 522 9.97 -4.53 -10.78
C THR A 522 9.74 -5.43 -12.00
N ILE A 523 10.81 -6.03 -12.53
CA ILE A 523 10.76 -6.98 -13.65
C ILE A 523 9.95 -8.23 -13.24
N LYS A 524 10.22 -8.79 -12.05
CA LYS A 524 9.50 -9.94 -11.48
C LYS A 524 8.00 -9.68 -11.44
N TYR A 525 7.57 -8.57 -10.84
CA TYR A 525 6.14 -8.26 -10.72
C TYR A 525 5.50 -7.92 -12.06
N PHE A 526 6.28 -7.43 -13.03
CA PHE A 526 5.82 -7.28 -14.41
C PHE A 526 5.46 -8.64 -15.03
N PHE A 527 6.33 -9.64 -14.93
CA PHE A 527 6.03 -10.99 -15.41
C PHE A 527 4.92 -11.67 -14.61
N ILE A 528 4.92 -11.54 -13.28
CA ILE A 528 3.86 -12.10 -12.42
C ILE A 528 2.48 -11.57 -12.82
N PHE A 529 2.37 -10.31 -13.25
CA PHE A 529 1.10 -9.76 -13.74
C PHE A 529 0.55 -10.58 -14.91
N TYR A 530 1.38 -10.87 -15.91
CA TYR A 530 0.96 -11.66 -17.07
C TYR A 530 0.75 -13.13 -16.73
N ILE A 531 1.63 -13.73 -15.94
CA ILE A 531 1.49 -15.13 -15.49
C ILE A 531 0.16 -15.31 -14.75
N LYS A 532 -0.15 -14.45 -13.77
CA LYS A 532 -1.39 -14.53 -12.99
C LYS A 532 -2.63 -14.12 -13.80
N LYS A 533 -2.49 -13.22 -14.79
CA LYS A 533 -3.56 -12.92 -15.77
C LYS A 533 -3.92 -14.16 -16.59
N VAL A 534 -2.92 -14.85 -17.13
CA VAL A 534 -3.11 -16.10 -17.89
C VAL A 534 -3.69 -17.18 -17.00
N SER A 535 -3.14 -17.38 -15.80
CA SER A 535 -3.67 -18.32 -14.81
C SER A 535 -5.15 -18.04 -14.50
N LEU A 536 -5.54 -16.78 -14.27
CA LEU A 536 -6.93 -16.42 -13.98
C LEU A 536 -7.87 -16.70 -15.16
N ILE A 537 -7.51 -16.23 -16.36
CA ILE A 537 -8.40 -16.30 -17.54
C ILE A 537 -8.49 -17.74 -18.05
N ASN A 538 -7.37 -18.45 -18.04
CA ASN A 538 -7.28 -19.76 -18.66
C ASN A 538 -7.42 -20.90 -17.64
N ASN A 539 -6.84 -20.84 -16.44
CA ASN A 539 -6.73 -22.02 -15.56
C ASN A 539 -7.75 -22.02 -14.41
N CYS A 540 -8.19 -20.86 -13.93
CA CYS A 540 -9.05 -20.75 -12.76
C CYS A 540 -10.54 -20.67 -13.09
N ARG A 541 -11.39 -21.18 -12.18
CA ARG A 541 -12.81 -20.85 -12.16
C ARG A 541 -13.06 -19.55 -11.37
N PRO A 542 -14.11 -18.76 -11.71
CA PRO A 542 -14.53 -17.63 -10.89
C PRO A 542 -14.80 -18.06 -9.44
N ALA A 543 -14.38 -17.26 -8.47
CA ALA A 543 -14.61 -17.56 -7.06
C ALA A 543 -16.12 -17.62 -6.76
N THR A 544 -16.57 -18.69 -6.10
CA THR A 544 -17.98 -18.93 -5.77
C THR A 544 -18.52 -17.98 -4.69
N ARG A 545 -17.62 -17.42 -3.86
CA ARG A 545 -17.94 -16.42 -2.84
C ARG A 545 -17.40 -15.04 -3.26
N PRO A 546 -18.27 -14.06 -3.55
CA PRO A 546 -17.82 -12.72 -3.91
C PRO A 546 -17.16 -12.06 -2.69
N PHE A 547 -15.86 -11.76 -2.81
CA PHE A 547 -15.14 -11.03 -1.79
C PHE A 547 -15.41 -9.52 -1.94
N ARG A 548 -15.89 -8.87 -0.88
CA ARG A 548 -16.30 -7.45 -0.93
C ARG A 548 -15.08 -6.53 -1.06
N ALA A 549 -14.89 -5.96 -2.25
CA ALA A 549 -13.70 -5.21 -2.68
C ALA A 549 -13.25 -4.03 -1.79
N SER A 550 -14.19 -3.39 -1.08
CA SER A 550 -13.89 -2.27 -0.17
C SER A 550 -13.12 -2.75 1.08
N SER A 551 -13.54 -3.86 1.67
CA SER A 551 -12.84 -4.46 2.82
C SER A 551 -11.47 -5.03 2.44
N SER A 552 -11.34 -5.56 1.21
CA SER A 552 -10.14 -6.25 0.71
C SER A 552 -8.95 -5.33 0.54
N ASN A 553 -9.15 -4.15 -0.06
CA ASN A 553 -8.08 -3.19 -0.30
C ASN A 553 -7.45 -2.67 1.00
N PHE A 554 -8.28 -2.39 2.01
CA PHE A 554 -7.80 -1.99 3.34
C PHE A 554 -7.00 -3.11 3.99
N PHE A 555 -7.54 -4.34 3.90
CA PHE A 555 -6.88 -5.52 4.43
C PHE A 555 -5.49 -5.76 3.79
N PHE A 556 -5.37 -5.67 2.47
CA PHE A 556 -4.09 -5.86 1.77
C PHE A 556 -3.05 -4.82 2.16
N LEU A 557 -3.46 -3.55 2.29
CA LEU A 557 -2.57 -2.47 2.72
C LEU A 557 -2.18 -2.60 4.19
N GLY A 558 -3.06 -3.13 5.05
CA GLY A 558 -2.75 -3.47 6.43
C GLY A 558 -1.68 -4.55 6.54
N VAL A 559 -1.82 -5.65 5.79
CA VAL A 559 -0.81 -6.73 5.75
C VAL A 559 0.51 -6.22 5.17
N LEU A 560 0.47 -5.39 4.14
CA LEU A 560 1.66 -4.76 3.57
C LEU A 560 2.39 -3.86 4.58
N LEU A 561 1.64 -3.14 5.43
CA LEU A 561 2.21 -2.31 6.51
C LEU A 561 2.93 -3.16 7.57
N ILE A 562 2.37 -4.32 7.93
CA ILE A 562 3.02 -5.29 8.82
C ILE A 562 4.34 -5.79 8.20
N GLY A 563 4.32 -6.12 6.90
CA GLY A 563 5.53 -6.50 6.16
C GLY A 563 6.59 -5.40 6.17
N LEU A 564 6.19 -4.13 6.03
CA LEU A 564 7.12 -3.00 6.10
C LEU A 564 7.73 -2.85 7.49
N ALA A 565 6.91 -2.95 8.54
CA ALA A 565 7.41 -2.90 9.91
C ALA A 565 8.42 -4.03 10.19
N LEU A 566 8.13 -5.25 9.71
CA LEU A 566 9.04 -6.38 9.81
C LEU A 566 10.34 -6.16 9.02
N ALA A 567 10.30 -5.46 7.88
CA ALA A 567 11.50 -5.14 7.10
C ALA A 567 12.37 -4.07 7.78
N CYS A 568 11.74 -3.08 8.44
CA CYS A 568 12.46 -2.02 9.14
C CYS A 568 13.28 -2.53 10.32
N VAL A 569 12.77 -3.51 11.09
CA VAL A 569 13.45 -4.04 12.29
C VAL A 569 14.86 -4.60 11.99
N PRO A 570 15.05 -5.60 11.12
CA PRO A 570 16.37 -6.17 10.85
C PRO A 570 17.31 -5.18 10.18
N VAL A 571 16.81 -4.28 9.31
CA VAL A 571 17.63 -3.23 8.70
C VAL A 571 18.08 -2.20 9.74
N ALA A 572 17.21 -1.83 10.69
CA ALA A 572 17.59 -0.92 11.77
C ALA A 572 18.62 -1.56 12.72
N VAL A 573 18.42 -2.83 13.07
CA VAL A 573 19.38 -3.59 13.91
C VAL A 573 20.72 -3.73 13.19
N SER A 574 20.73 -4.05 11.90
CA SER A 574 21.98 -4.18 11.15
C SER A 574 22.75 -2.87 11.02
N VAL A 575 22.05 -1.76 10.79
CA VAL A 575 22.67 -0.43 10.67
C VAL A 575 23.21 0.09 12.01
N ALA A 576 22.55 -0.26 13.13
CA ALA A 576 22.85 0.32 14.45
C ALA A 576 23.74 -0.55 15.34
N GLN A 577 23.65 -1.88 15.28
CA GLN A 577 24.30 -2.78 16.24
C GLN A 577 25.39 -3.67 15.62
N ILE A 578 25.26 -4.06 14.36
CA ILE A 578 26.20 -5.00 13.74
C ILE A 578 27.42 -4.24 13.22
N ASN A 579 28.61 -4.78 13.48
CA ASN A 579 29.85 -4.22 12.97
C ASN A 579 29.93 -4.38 11.44
N CYS A 580 30.29 -3.29 10.75
CA CYS A 580 30.47 -3.29 9.30
C CYS A 580 31.67 -4.15 8.91
N SER A 581 31.57 -4.84 7.77
CA SER A 581 32.73 -5.56 7.23
C SER A 581 33.83 -4.60 6.82
N GLN A 582 35.07 -4.93 7.19
CA GLN A 582 36.24 -4.13 6.82
C GLN A 582 36.80 -4.54 5.44
N ALA A 583 36.29 -5.62 4.86
CA ALA A 583 36.74 -6.15 3.58
C ALA A 583 35.98 -5.55 2.38
N CYS A 584 34.74 -5.06 2.56
CA CYS A 584 33.88 -4.66 1.44
C CYS A 584 32.88 -3.54 1.77
N GLY A 585 32.42 -2.86 0.72
CA GLY A 585 31.30 -1.91 0.79
C GLY A 585 31.66 -0.48 1.20
N PRO A 586 30.65 0.40 1.33
CA PRO A 586 30.84 1.82 1.59
C PRO A 586 31.29 2.13 3.03
N PHE A 587 30.90 1.31 4.00
CA PHE A 587 31.06 1.61 5.43
C PHE A 587 32.37 1.10 6.06
N VAL A 588 33.37 0.68 5.27
CA VAL A 588 34.63 0.06 5.74
C VAL A 588 35.40 0.85 6.80
N ASN A 589 35.35 2.19 6.77
CA ASN A 589 36.06 3.06 7.73
C ASN A 589 35.29 3.29 9.04
N TYR A 590 34.10 2.70 9.18
CA TYR A 590 33.22 2.91 10.31
C TYR A 590 33.00 1.59 11.04
N THR A 591 32.81 1.65 12.36
CA THR A 591 32.48 0.46 13.15
C THR A 591 31.06 -0.01 12.87
N THR A 592 30.12 0.94 12.79
CA THR A 592 28.71 0.70 12.47
C THR A 592 28.27 1.62 11.33
N SER A 593 27.28 1.21 10.54
CA SER A 593 26.77 2.05 9.43
C SER A 593 26.18 3.37 9.93
N TRP A 594 25.61 3.37 11.14
CA TRP A 594 25.05 4.58 11.77
C TRP A 594 26.11 5.65 12.08
N GLU A 595 27.36 5.27 12.33
CA GLU A 595 28.45 6.20 12.71
C GLU A 595 28.75 7.27 11.63
N VAL A 596 28.38 7.00 10.37
CA VAL A 596 28.52 7.97 9.27
C VAL A 596 27.72 9.25 9.50
N LEU A 597 26.56 9.14 10.13
CA LEU A 597 25.67 10.29 10.34
C LEU A 597 26.29 11.31 11.32
N PRO A 598 26.64 10.97 12.57
CA PRO A 598 27.25 11.93 13.50
C PRO A 598 28.62 12.44 13.02
N THR A 599 29.43 11.60 12.37
CA THR A 599 30.74 12.02 11.82
C THR A 599 30.62 12.99 10.66
N THR A 600 29.56 12.90 9.85
CA THR A 600 29.32 13.90 8.80
C THR A 600 28.68 15.17 9.36
N VAL A 601 27.82 15.05 10.39
CA VAL A 601 27.21 16.20 11.06
C VAL A 601 28.26 17.09 11.75
N SER A 602 29.35 16.51 12.28
CA SER A 602 30.44 17.27 12.89
C SER A 602 31.28 18.07 11.88
N GLN A 603 31.24 17.70 10.60
CA GLN A 603 31.94 18.41 9.51
C GLN A 603 31.12 19.55 8.90
N LEU A 604 29.85 19.72 9.30
CA LEU A 604 28.97 20.78 8.80
C LEU A 604 29.27 22.14 9.47
N PRO A 605 28.93 23.26 8.82
CA PRO A 605 29.09 24.59 9.40
C PRO A 605 28.29 24.74 10.69
N HIS A 606 28.85 25.49 11.65
CA HIS A 606 28.38 25.53 13.04
C HIS A 606 26.88 25.87 13.18
N GLY A 607 26.34 26.77 12.34
CA GLY A 607 24.90 27.11 12.37
C GLY A 607 23.96 25.94 12.02
N VAL A 608 24.34 25.09 11.06
CA VAL A 608 23.55 23.90 10.70
C VAL A 608 23.67 22.82 11.77
N GLN A 609 24.88 22.66 12.29
CA GLN A 609 25.17 21.72 13.38
C GLN A 609 24.33 22.03 14.63
N THR A 610 24.27 23.30 15.08
CA THR A 610 23.44 23.70 16.23
C THR A 610 21.96 23.42 15.98
N LEU A 611 21.46 23.66 14.77
CA LEU A 611 20.06 23.40 14.43
C LEU A 611 19.74 21.90 14.45
N LEU A 612 20.63 21.05 13.91
CA LEU A 612 20.45 19.59 13.93
C LEU A 612 20.49 19.03 15.36
N TYR A 613 21.42 19.47 16.20
CA TYR A 613 21.46 19.05 17.60
C TYR A 613 20.27 19.57 18.42
N ALA A 614 19.76 20.77 18.11
CA ALA A 614 18.54 21.27 18.72
C ALA A 614 17.31 20.44 18.34
N LEU A 615 17.21 20.01 17.06
CA LEU A 615 16.13 19.13 16.59
C LEU A 615 16.24 17.71 17.17
N SER A 616 17.46 17.19 17.38
CA SER A 616 17.68 15.88 17.98
C SER A 616 17.63 15.89 19.51
N SER A 617 17.46 17.06 20.13
CA SER A 617 17.42 17.19 21.59
C SER A 617 16.17 16.52 22.16
N GLU A 618 16.32 15.85 23.30
CA GLU A 618 15.22 15.28 24.08
C GLU A 618 14.13 16.32 24.39
N ALA A 619 14.54 17.57 24.66
CA ALA A 619 13.61 18.66 24.94
C ALA A 619 12.71 18.99 23.73
N PHE A 620 13.26 18.95 22.51
CA PHE A 620 12.48 19.14 21.29
C PHE A 620 11.54 17.96 21.05
N ALA A 621 12.02 16.73 21.24
CA ALA A 621 11.21 15.52 21.08
C ALA A 621 10.01 15.50 22.04
N VAL A 622 10.23 15.81 23.32
CA VAL A 622 9.16 15.91 24.34
C VAL A 622 8.19 17.04 23.98
N SER A 623 8.70 18.21 23.61
CA SER A 623 7.85 19.35 23.22
C SER A 623 6.98 19.03 22.00
N PHE A 624 7.56 18.40 20.99
CA PHE A 624 6.85 17.94 19.79
C PHE A 624 5.81 16.87 20.14
N PHE A 625 6.13 15.94 21.02
CA PHE A 625 5.19 14.93 21.51
C PHE A 625 3.99 15.57 22.24
N VAL A 626 4.23 16.53 23.13
CA VAL A 626 3.15 17.26 23.83
C VAL A 626 2.27 18.01 22.85
N VAL A 627 2.85 18.75 21.90
CA VAL A 627 2.09 19.49 20.88
C VAL A 627 1.27 18.54 20.00
N THR A 628 1.83 17.40 19.61
CA THR A 628 1.12 16.39 18.80
C THR A 628 0.02 15.69 19.59
N CYS A 629 0.23 15.39 20.87
CA CYS A 629 -0.83 14.91 21.78
C CYS A 629 -1.96 15.94 21.91
N LEU A 630 -1.67 17.21 22.16
CA LEU A 630 -2.67 18.28 22.23
C LEU A 630 -3.44 18.42 20.91
N ALA A 631 -2.74 18.37 19.77
CA ALA A 631 -3.38 18.38 18.46
C ALA A 631 -4.28 17.16 18.25
N MET A 632 -3.85 15.97 18.70
CA MET A 632 -4.64 14.74 18.62
C MET A 632 -5.89 14.82 19.50
N PHE A 633 -5.78 15.30 20.75
CA PHE A 633 -6.93 15.56 21.62
C PHE A 633 -7.88 16.57 21.03
N TYR A 634 -7.37 17.66 20.43
CA TYR A 634 -8.19 18.65 19.73
C TYR A 634 -8.97 18.02 18.57
N VAL A 635 -8.32 17.17 17.74
CA VAL A 635 -8.98 16.47 16.64
C VAL A 635 -10.03 15.48 17.14
N ILE A 636 -9.76 14.75 18.23
CA ILE A 636 -10.75 13.84 18.85
C ILE A 636 -11.95 14.61 19.39
N ALA A 637 -11.72 15.72 20.10
CA ALA A 637 -12.78 16.58 20.60
C ALA A 637 -13.63 17.17 19.46
N LEU A 638 -12.97 17.63 18.39
CA LEU A 638 -13.61 18.13 17.18
C LEU A 638 -14.45 17.04 16.48
N ALA A 639 -13.93 15.82 16.37
CA ALA A 639 -14.68 14.67 15.84
C ALA A 639 -15.90 14.35 16.71
N GLY A 640 -15.77 14.42 18.04
CA GLY A 640 -16.89 14.26 18.98
C GLY A 640 -17.95 15.34 18.83
N ALA A 641 -17.55 16.61 18.67
CA ALA A 641 -18.47 17.73 18.41
C ALA A 641 -19.21 17.56 17.07
N HIS A 642 -18.49 17.22 16.00
CA HIS A 642 -19.10 16.94 14.71
C HIS A 642 -20.06 15.74 14.76
N LYS A 643 -19.76 14.70 15.53
CA LYS A 643 -20.68 13.58 15.76
C LYS A 643 -21.98 14.03 16.42
N LYS A 644 -21.91 14.90 17.44
CA LYS A 644 -23.12 15.49 18.07
C LYS A 644 -23.95 16.28 17.06
N VAL A 645 -23.31 17.13 16.25
CA VAL A 645 -23.98 17.90 15.19
C VAL A 645 -24.64 16.96 14.16
N ILE A 646 -23.96 15.90 13.75
CA ILE A 646 -24.53 14.89 12.82
C ILE A 646 -25.75 14.21 13.43
N ASN A 647 -25.71 13.85 14.71
CA ASN A 647 -26.85 13.23 15.40
C ASN A 647 -28.05 14.19 15.49
N GLN A 648 -27.82 15.46 15.84
CA GLN A 648 -28.87 16.48 15.84
C GLN A 648 -29.49 16.66 14.45
N LEU A 649 -28.66 16.70 13.39
CA LEU A 649 -29.14 16.77 12.01
C LEU A 649 -29.96 15.52 11.62
N ARG A 650 -29.55 14.32 12.05
CA ARG A 650 -30.31 13.08 11.83
C ARG A 650 -31.68 13.12 12.53
N GLU A 651 -31.73 13.61 13.77
CA GLU A 651 -32.98 13.78 14.53
C GLU A 651 -33.91 14.80 13.86
N GLN A 652 -33.38 15.95 13.43
CA GLN A 652 -34.15 16.95 12.66
C GLN A 652 -34.71 16.36 11.37
N LEU A 653 -33.91 15.56 10.66
CA LEU A 653 -34.35 14.92 9.42
C LEU A 653 -35.43 13.86 9.67
N ALA A 654 -35.35 13.15 10.80
CA ALA A 654 -36.39 12.21 11.24
C ALA A 654 -37.69 12.93 11.66
N MET A 655 -37.59 14.08 12.36
CA MET A 655 -38.72 14.93 12.71
C MET A 655 -39.41 15.49 11.46
N GLU A 656 -38.67 16.09 10.53
CA GLU A 656 -39.23 16.53 9.24
C GLU A 656 -39.88 15.38 8.47
N GLY A 657 -39.28 14.18 8.53
CA GLY A 657 -39.85 12.97 7.93
C GLY A 657 -41.21 12.60 8.54
N ARG A 658 -41.35 12.72 9.87
CA ARG A 658 -42.62 12.50 10.58
C ARG A 658 -43.65 13.56 10.23
N ASP A 659 -43.29 14.85 10.25
CA ASP A 659 -44.20 15.95 9.91
C ASP A 659 -44.71 15.83 8.48
N LYS A 660 -43.84 15.49 7.52
CA LYS A 660 -44.27 15.25 6.12
C LYS A 660 -45.25 14.08 6.02
N ARG A 661 -45.01 12.98 6.74
CA ARG A 661 -45.95 11.85 6.78
C ARG A 661 -47.29 12.25 7.39
N PHE A 662 -47.26 13.01 8.49
CA PHE A 662 -48.46 13.54 9.13
C PHE A 662 -49.25 14.45 8.19
N LEU A 663 -48.58 15.38 7.49
CA LEU A 663 -49.21 16.24 6.49
C LEU A 663 -49.85 15.43 5.36
N ILE A 664 -49.14 14.44 4.82
CA ILE A 664 -49.66 13.56 3.76
C ILE A 664 -50.90 12.82 4.27
N GLN A 665 -50.89 12.32 5.52
CA GLN A 665 -52.03 11.61 6.09
C GLN A 665 -53.26 12.54 6.26
N LYS A 666 -53.05 13.78 6.70
CA LYS A 666 -54.10 14.80 6.78
C LYS A 666 -54.65 15.18 5.40
N LEU A 667 -53.79 15.35 4.39
CA LEU A 667 -54.19 15.59 3.01
C LEU A 667 -55.02 14.43 2.43
N CYS A 668 -54.59 13.18 2.66
CA CYS A 668 -55.36 11.99 2.26
C CYS A 668 -56.74 11.92 2.95
N GLN A 669 -56.81 12.25 4.25
CA GLN A 669 -58.10 12.33 4.97
C GLN A 669 -59.00 13.43 4.42
N ALA A 670 -58.46 14.63 4.15
CA ALA A 670 -59.21 15.74 3.55
C ALA A 670 -59.73 15.38 2.15
N GLN A 671 -58.92 14.70 1.33
CA GLN A 671 -59.36 14.18 0.03
C GLN A 671 -60.51 13.18 0.18
N LYS A 672 -60.42 12.22 1.10
CA LYS A 672 -61.54 11.28 1.38
C LYS A 672 -62.81 12.03 1.81
N ILE A 673 -62.70 13.05 2.66
CA ILE A 673 -63.85 13.84 3.11
C ILE A 673 -64.45 14.67 1.96
N SER A 674 -63.64 15.22 1.05
CA SER A 674 -64.14 15.93 -0.14
C SER A 674 -64.87 15.02 -1.12
N VAL A 675 -64.46 13.75 -1.23
CA VAL A 675 -65.16 12.73 -2.04
C VAL A 675 -66.49 12.32 -1.39
N VAL A 676 -66.60 12.34 -0.06
CA VAL A 676 -67.83 12.01 0.69
C VAL A 676 -68.82 13.18 0.78
N ARG A 677 -68.34 14.44 0.71
CA ARG A 677 -69.19 15.66 0.76
C ARG A 677 -69.82 16.07 -0.57
N SER A 678 -69.86 15.19 -1.55
CA SER A 678 -70.61 15.42 -2.80
C SER A 678 -71.94 14.65 -2.81
N PRO A 679 -73.04 15.14 -2.19
CA PRO A 679 -74.37 14.66 -2.50
C PRO A 679 -75.03 15.58 -3.55
N GLY A 680 -75.34 15.01 -4.72
CA GLY A 680 -76.48 15.42 -5.55
C GLY A 680 -76.32 16.65 -6.45
N SER A 681 -75.96 16.39 -7.72
CA SER A 681 -76.51 17.13 -8.87
C SER A 681 -76.91 16.10 -9.91
N ASN A 682 -78.21 15.78 -9.95
CA ASN A 682 -78.79 15.03 -11.06
C ASN A 682 -78.82 15.92 -12.31
N SER A 683 -78.06 15.55 -13.34
CA SER A 683 -78.40 15.88 -14.73
C SER A 683 -77.86 14.78 -15.66
N GLN A 684 -78.75 14.34 -16.55
CA GLN A 684 -78.72 13.25 -17.53
C GLN A 684 -77.44 13.02 -18.38
N PRO A 685 -77.35 11.87 -19.09
CA PRO A 685 -76.10 11.35 -19.64
C PRO A 685 -75.75 11.98 -20.98
N ARG A 686 -74.51 12.48 -21.13
CA ARG A 686 -73.91 12.70 -22.47
C ARG A 686 -72.40 12.42 -22.49
N ARG A 687 -72.10 11.40 -23.31
CA ARG A 687 -70.97 11.25 -24.27
C ARG A 687 -69.53 11.36 -23.76
N SER A 688 -68.89 10.20 -23.77
CA SER A 688 -67.49 9.91 -24.11
C SER A 688 -66.59 11.08 -24.52
N SER A 689 -65.54 11.32 -23.74
CA SER A 689 -64.21 11.66 -24.27
C SER A 689 -63.11 11.24 -23.31
N SER A 690 -62.08 10.63 -23.90
CA SER A 690 -60.87 10.10 -23.28
C SER A 690 -59.98 11.22 -22.75
N SER A 691 -59.58 11.14 -21.48
CA SER A 691 -58.27 11.65 -21.06
C SER A 691 -57.81 10.98 -19.76
N TYR A 692 -56.53 10.63 -19.77
CA TYR A 692 -55.83 9.70 -18.88
C TYR A 692 -55.82 10.14 -17.42
N HIS A 693 -56.45 9.36 -16.54
CA HIS A 693 -56.20 9.37 -15.10
C HIS A 693 -55.74 7.97 -14.66
N THR A 694 -54.50 7.89 -14.18
CA THR A 694 -53.93 6.69 -13.56
C THR A 694 -54.48 6.53 -12.16
N SER A 695 -55.49 5.68 -12.00
CA SER A 695 -56.01 5.26 -10.70
C SER A 695 -55.07 4.22 -10.07
N PHE A 696 -54.46 4.55 -8.93
CA PHE A 696 -53.93 3.56 -7.99
C PHE A 696 -55.10 3.07 -7.15
N SER A 697 -55.63 1.88 -7.47
CA SER A 697 -56.54 1.14 -6.61
C SER A 697 -55.75 0.43 -5.50
N ASN A 698 -55.72 1.02 -4.30
CA ASN A 698 -55.29 0.31 -3.10
C ASN A 698 -56.52 -0.32 -2.43
N ASN A 699 -56.80 -1.58 -2.78
CA ASN A 699 -57.55 -2.48 -1.90
C ASN A 699 -56.57 -3.00 -0.84
N PHE A 700 -56.56 -2.39 0.34
CA PHE A 700 -56.04 -3.02 1.56
C PHE A 700 -57.21 -3.17 2.52
N ASN A 701 -57.61 -4.42 2.75
CA ASN A 701 -58.52 -4.79 3.82
C ASN A 701 -57.88 -4.47 5.17
N GLU A 702 -58.65 -3.84 6.05
CA GLU A 702 -58.37 -3.80 7.48
C GLU A 702 -58.39 -5.23 8.03
N SER A 703 -57.22 -5.74 8.41
CA SER A 703 -57.02 -6.59 9.58
C SER A 703 -55.54 -6.92 9.71
N VAL A 704 -55.08 -7.00 10.96
CA VAL A 704 -53.73 -7.39 11.40
C VAL A 704 -52.68 -6.26 11.39
N PHE A 705 -52.50 -5.59 12.54
CA PHE A 705 -51.31 -5.76 13.39
C PHE A 705 -51.40 -4.87 14.64
N LEU A 706 -51.52 -5.52 15.80
CA LEU A 706 -51.07 -5.01 17.09
C LEU A 706 -49.55 -4.80 17.00
N ALA A 707 -49.07 -3.58 17.28
CA ALA A 707 -47.67 -3.35 17.57
C ALA A 707 -47.57 -2.70 18.95
N HIS A 708 -46.95 -3.47 19.85
CA HIS A 708 -46.58 -3.11 21.21
C HIS A 708 -45.93 -1.73 21.33
N SER A 709 -46.23 -1.07 22.44
CA SER A 709 -45.49 0.06 23.01
C SER A 709 -44.04 -0.31 23.34
N PRO A 710 -43.09 0.63 23.24
CA PRO A 710 -41.72 0.41 23.72
C PRO A 710 -41.69 0.40 25.25
N PRO A 711 -40.78 -0.35 25.91
CA PRO A 711 -40.66 -0.29 27.35
C PRO A 711 -39.93 0.99 27.77
N ASP A 712 -40.53 1.70 28.72
CA ASP A 712 -39.93 2.81 29.43
C ASP A 712 -38.68 2.35 30.19
N SER A 713 -37.59 3.08 30.00
CA SER A 713 -36.42 3.04 30.86
C SER A 713 -36.67 3.90 32.10
N ALA A 714 -36.89 3.28 33.28
CA ALA A 714 -36.57 3.86 34.59
C ALA A 714 -36.78 2.87 35.74
N THR A 715 -35.68 2.41 36.35
CA THR A 715 -35.47 2.14 37.79
C THR A 715 -33.95 1.87 37.95
N HIS A 716 -33.14 2.76 38.52
CA HIS A 716 -32.87 2.89 39.96
C HIS A 716 -32.89 1.54 40.70
N VAL A 717 -31.74 0.85 40.76
CA VAL A 717 -30.80 0.69 41.90
C VAL A 717 -29.57 -0.06 41.39
#